data_AF-A0A0B2R1B5-F1
#
_entry.id   AF-A0A0B2R1B5-F1
#
_cell.length_a   1.000
_cell.length_b   1.000
_cell.length_c   1.000
_cell.angle_alpha   90.00
_cell.angle_beta   90.00
_cell.angle_gamma   90.00
#
_symmetry.space_group_name_H-M   'P 1'
#
loop_
_entity.id
_entity.type
_entity.pdbx_description
1 polymer ?
#
loop_
_entity_poly.entity_id
_entity_poly.type
_entity_poly.pdbx_seq_one_letter_code
_entity_poly.pdbx_strand_id
1 'polypeptide(L)'
;MDTDAVGSEGYSPLKELRLEIEVKEGTFSLCFWLYLTSSTTFPVTIIQQVFSDISESAPFLVIDDNKRIHMLPVLLLHEEAPETGNINSWTEVPHATVDFEFLLEKWVHVGCEVCPDHIQLQINGEIVGEKSLCSLLNKESGSSHLKKLTLANVGGDGKSVQGYVHNFEIFPIITSIKDCHLKCPPLKLSIDESSVSEIEEESDGVWGIVGGKASCRRNFSLDVVLSDAFGQPVDKENEVFASLLYADTGAPVENTADDEAPLLASYDGIEFSSCERPSKLLLGRASFKLKISQLSSKCDNRLFLISFCVPKLGNYPFLEAYSRPIRCISRSRNTRVSTLVWKRSTALHCHSLSQSSAMDDRSLDLQHSSHEAQANPLMKRFRLGQDKTSVSVKADPTIEQPDEECNSHVRTANQVENGFPTSLDGRSANFIEAEDSPSDSESIGEGKSPLNSMASRRNPISDMTIFKYCLASLAERSLMLKEIATFASGKEISELANHVSLYSGCSHHGNQILLAKRLIKDGTNLWKVMSPNNHHIPWENAVYEIEEQFMKIASCCSRSLSPQDLNLLRRIAGCQEYLTQENFEKLWCWLYPVAFIISRDWINPIWNSTSPKWIEGFITKEEAESSLQGPTGFQEPGTFILRFPTSRSWPHPDAGNLVVSYVGNDYKLHHRLLSMHHVYGSGDNRVDVKPLQDMLLAEPELSRLGR
;
A
#
# COMPACT_ATOMS: atom_id res chain seq x y z
N MET A 1 -5.73 19.51 42.95
CA MET A 1 -6.44 18.23 42.76
C MET A 1 -6.69 18.11 41.29
N ASP A 2 -6.40 16.93 40.77
CA ASP A 2 -5.89 16.77 39.42
C ASP A 2 -7.01 16.64 38.39
N THR A 3 -6.71 17.12 37.19
CA THR A 3 -7.29 16.63 35.95
C THR A 3 -6.17 16.56 34.93
N ASP A 4 -5.49 15.42 34.91
CA ASP A 4 -4.74 14.97 33.73
C ASP A 4 -5.73 14.85 32.57
N ALA A 5 -5.68 15.79 31.64
CA ALA A 5 -6.36 15.72 30.35
C ALA A 5 -5.31 15.78 29.24
N VAL A 6 -4.76 14.62 28.89
CA VAL A 6 -3.78 14.47 27.81
C VAL A 6 -4.47 14.78 26.47
N GLY A 7 -4.05 15.87 25.84
CA GLY A 7 -4.01 15.98 24.37
C GLY A 7 -5.33 16.20 23.62
N SER A 8 -6.09 17.27 23.92
CA SER A 8 -6.94 17.88 22.90
C SER A 8 -6.23 19.09 22.29
N GLU A 9 -6.05 19.12 20.95
CA GLU A 9 -5.48 20.28 20.24
C GLU A 9 -6.50 21.44 20.14
N GLY A 10 -7.15 21.82 21.24
CA GLY A 10 -8.10 22.95 21.27
C GLY A 10 -9.41 22.72 20.49
N TYR A 11 -9.77 21.48 20.16
CA TYR A 11 -11.08 21.14 19.57
C TYR A 11 -12.13 20.94 20.67
N SER A 12 -13.22 21.71 20.64
CA SER A 12 -14.36 21.56 21.56
C SER A 12 -15.66 21.24 20.79
N PRO A 13 -16.59 20.47 21.39
CA PRO A 13 -17.95 20.34 20.86
C PRO A 13 -18.69 21.69 20.88
N LEU A 14 -19.45 22.01 19.83
CA LEU A 14 -20.18 23.28 19.71
C LEU A 14 -21.14 23.53 20.89
N LYS A 15 -21.77 22.48 21.42
CA LYS A 15 -22.63 22.52 22.63
C LYS A 15 -21.93 23.00 23.92
N GLU A 16 -20.60 22.98 23.96
CA GLU A 16 -19.79 23.41 25.12
C GLU A 16 -19.27 24.85 24.95
N LEU A 17 -19.59 25.50 23.82
CA LEU A 17 -19.31 26.91 23.57
C LEU A 17 -20.14 27.78 24.51
N ARG A 18 -19.46 28.42 25.46
CA ARG A 18 -20.00 29.45 26.35
C ARG A 18 -18.92 30.49 26.65
N LEU A 19 -19.29 31.75 26.59
CA LEU A 19 -18.42 32.89 26.85
C LEU A 19 -19.16 33.99 27.61
N GLU A 20 -18.52 34.61 28.60
CA GLU A 20 -19.01 35.83 29.24
C GLU A 20 -18.24 37.07 28.70
N ILE A 21 -18.99 38.09 28.27
CA ILE A 21 -18.49 39.38 27.78
C ILE A 21 -18.96 40.49 28.73
N GLU A 22 -18.03 41.34 29.17
CA GLU A 22 -18.37 42.58 29.88
C GLU A 22 -18.55 43.72 28.87
N VAL A 23 -19.79 44.17 28.67
CA VAL A 23 -20.15 45.21 27.69
C VAL A 23 -19.81 46.61 28.21
N LYS A 24 -18.53 46.87 28.52
CA LYS A 24 -18.04 48.15 29.08
C LYS A 24 -17.87 49.24 28.04
N GLU A 25 -17.42 48.87 26.84
CA GLU A 25 -17.12 49.81 25.74
C GLU A 25 -18.03 49.58 24.52
N GLY A 26 -19.04 48.70 24.63
CA GLY A 26 -20.00 48.39 23.56
C GLY A 26 -19.40 47.73 22.32
N THR A 27 -18.16 47.25 22.39
CA THR A 27 -17.33 47.02 21.22
C THR A 27 -16.51 45.73 21.41
N PHE A 28 -16.68 44.72 20.54
CA PHE A 28 -15.92 43.46 20.62
C PHE A 28 -15.82 42.72 19.28
N SER A 29 -14.79 41.90 19.15
CA SER A 29 -14.57 40.96 18.05
C SER A 29 -14.54 39.53 18.56
N LEU A 30 -15.15 38.61 17.82
CA LEU A 30 -15.14 37.17 18.06
C LEU A 30 -14.60 36.48 16.81
N CYS A 31 -13.70 35.50 16.95
CA CYS A 31 -13.32 34.64 15.82
C CYS A 31 -13.11 33.18 16.24
N PHE A 32 -13.49 32.25 15.36
CA PHE A 32 -13.34 30.81 15.58
C PHE A 32 -13.49 30.00 14.29
N TRP A 33 -12.96 28.79 14.29
CA TRP A 33 -13.26 27.80 13.26
C TRP A 33 -14.49 26.98 13.63
N LEU A 34 -15.41 26.83 12.68
CA LEU A 34 -16.64 26.05 12.81
C LEU A 34 -16.61 24.83 11.86
N TYR A 35 -17.01 23.67 12.38
CA TYR A 35 -17.29 22.46 11.61
C TYR A 35 -18.69 21.95 11.96
N LEU A 36 -19.53 21.72 10.95
CA LEU A 36 -20.86 21.12 11.10
C LEU A 36 -20.92 19.77 10.38
N THR A 37 -21.51 18.77 11.02
CA THR A 37 -21.69 17.42 10.43
C THR A 37 -22.83 17.39 9.43
N SER A 38 -22.81 16.42 8.51
CA SER A 38 -23.88 16.17 7.52
C SER A 38 -25.26 15.87 8.13
N SER A 39 -25.31 15.48 9.41
CA SER A 39 -26.54 15.30 10.19
C SER A 39 -27.23 16.60 10.64
N THR A 40 -26.61 17.77 10.40
CA THR A 40 -27.17 19.06 10.83
C THR A 40 -28.42 19.44 10.03
N THR A 41 -29.55 19.64 10.72
CA THR A 41 -30.79 20.15 10.10
C THR A 41 -30.86 21.67 10.16
N PHE A 42 -31.22 22.31 9.04
CA PHE A 42 -31.48 23.74 8.97
C PHE A 42 -32.99 24.05 9.17
N PRO A 43 -33.35 25.26 9.64
CA PRO A 43 -32.46 26.34 10.08
C PRO A 43 -31.91 26.04 11.49
N VAL A 44 -30.77 26.65 11.84
CA VAL A 44 -30.07 26.33 13.10
C VAL A 44 -29.41 27.56 13.73
N THR A 45 -29.60 27.74 15.04
CA THR A 45 -28.91 28.78 15.81
C THR A 45 -27.58 28.24 16.36
N ILE A 46 -26.47 28.82 15.91
CA ILE A 46 -25.12 28.44 16.32
C ILE A 46 -24.73 29.10 17.64
N ILE A 47 -25.10 30.37 17.84
CA ILE A 47 -24.83 31.14 19.06
C ILE A 47 -26.10 31.90 19.47
N GLN A 48 -26.45 31.82 20.74
CA GLN A 48 -27.46 32.62 21.41
C GLN A 48 -26.83 33.65 22.36
N GLN A 49 -27.50 34.78 22.49
CA GLN A 49 -27.29 35.81 23.51
C GLN A 49 -28.11 35.42 24.74
N VAL A 50 -27.46 35.35 25.91
CA VAL A 50 -28.07 35.02 27.21
C VAL A 50 -27.64 36.07 28.21
N PHE A 51 -28.57 36.65 28.96
CA PHE A 51 -28.28 37.68 29.96
C PHE A 51 -28.54 37.17 31.37
N SER A 52 -27.69 37.54 32.32
CA SER A 52 -27.77 37.03 33.71
C SER A 52 -29.07 37.40 34.44
N ASP A 53 -29.70 38.50 34.02
CA ASP A 53 -30.86 39.11 34.70
C ASP A 53 -32.20 38.80 34.01
N ILE A 54 -32.18 38.18 32.83
CA ILE A 54 -33.36 37.93 31.98
C ILE A 54 -33.38 36.44 31.63
N SER A 55 -34.46 35.73 31.97
CA SER A 55 -34.61 34.28 31.73
C SER A 55 -34.91 33.93 30.26
N GLU A 56 -34.47 34.75 29.33
CA GLU A 56 -34.83 34.70 27.91
C GLU A 56 -33.55 34.85 27.08
N SER A 57 -33.45 34.09 26.00
CA SER A 57 -32.36 34.16 25.05
C SER A 57 -32.84 34.68 23.70
N ALA A 58 -31.89 35.14 22.89
CA ALA A 58 -32.13 35.58 21.52
C ALA A 58 -31.00 35.10 20.60
N PRO A 59 -31.23 34.93 19.29
CA PRO A 59 -30.18 34.50 18.38
C PRO A 59 -29.09 35.58 18.20
N PHE A 60 -27.84 35.14 18.03
CA PHE A 60 -26.71 35.98 17.63
C PHE A 60 -26.17 35.56 16.26
N LEU A 61 -25.98 34.25 16.08
CA LEU A 61 -25.47 33.66 14.84
C LEU A 61 -26.39 32.50 14.44
N VAL A 62 -27.03 32.62 13.29
CA VAL A 62 -28.02 31.68 12.76
C VAL A 62 -27.59 31.22 11.36
N ILE A 63 -27.93 30.00 10.99
CA ILE A 63 -27.86 29.53 9.61
C ILE A 63 -29.29 29.21 9.14
N ASP A 64 -29.72 29.81 8.03
CA ASP A 64 -31.08 29.64 7.50
C ASP A 64 -31.28 28.35 6.70
N ASP A 65 -32.50 28.15 6.17
CA ASP A 65 -32.87 27.03 5.29
C ASP A 65 -32.04 26.97 3.99
N ASN A 66 -31.53 28.12 3.53
CA ASN A 66 -30.64 28.25 2.37
C ASN A 66 -29.16 28.06 2.76
N LYS A 67 -28.88 27.60 3.98
CA LYS A 67 -27.54 27.44 4.57
C LYS A 67 -26.72 28.72 4.65
N ARG A 68 -27.33 29.91 4.65
CA ARG A 68 -26.62 31.19 4.77
C ARG A 68 -26.44 31.56 6.23
N ILE A 69 -25.23 31.96 6.62
CA ILE A 69 -24.97 32.51 7.95
C ILE A 69 -25.56 33.93 8.03
N HIS A 70 -26.27 34.20 9.12
CA HIS A 70 -26.84 35.48 9.49
C HIS A 70 -26.35 35.88 10.88
N MET A 71 -25.78 37.08 10.98
CA MET A 71 -25.33 37.70 12.22
C MET A 71 -26.34 38.78 12.63
N LEU A 72 -26.84 38.68 13.87
CA LEU A 72 -27.92 39.52 14.39
C LEU A 72 -27.44 40.57 15.39
N PRO A 73 -28.17 41.68 15.57
CA PRO A 73 -27.80 42.74 16.50
C PRO A 73 -27.84 42.29 17.97
N VAL A 74 -26.94 42.87 18.77
CA VAL A 74 -26.87 42.62 20.22
C VAL A 74 -27.93 43.38 21.02
N LEU A 75 -28.68 42.65 21.85
CA LEU A 75 -29.91 43.07 22.57
C LEU A 75 -29.80 44.26 23.53
N LEU A 76 -28.59 44.57 24.00
CA LEU A 76 -28.32 45.70 24.90
C LEU A 76 -27.49 46.81 24.24
N LEU A 77 -27.23 46.69 22.94
CA LEU A 77 -26.33 47.57 22.20
C LEU A 77 -27.04 48.31 21.05
N HIS A 78 -27.98 47.64 20.38
CA HIS A 78 -28.68 48.17 19.21
C HIS A 78 -30.19 48.23 19.41
N GLU A 79 -30.83 49.26 18.86
CA GLU A 79 -32.28 49.42 18.89
C GLU A 79 -33.00 48.36 18.05
N GLU A 80 -32.35 47.84 17.01
CA GLU A 80 -32.91 46.87 16.06
C GLU A 80 -32.69 45.41 16.47
N ALA A 81 -32.39 45.11 17.73
CA ALA A 81 -32.12 43.75 18.19
C ALA A 81 -33.39 42.87 18.28
N PRO A 82 -33.27 41.55 18.08
CA PRO A 82 -34.42 40.63 18.11
C PRO A 82 -35.11 40.62 19.49
N GLU A 83 -36.45 40.63 19.48
CA GLU A 83 -37.25 40.47 20.71
C GLU A 83 -36.97 39.12 21.37
N THR A 84 -36.94 39.12 22.71
CA THR A 84 -36.66 37.94 23.50
C THR A 84 -37.81 36.93 23.45
N GLY A 85 -37.48 35.63 23.42
CA GLY A 85 -38.47 34.55 23.51
C GLY A 85 -39.10 34.06 22.20
N ASN A 86 -38.86 34.70 21.05
CA ASN A 86 -39.38 34.25 19.75
C ASN A 86 -38.27 33.91 18.74
N ILE A 87 -37.71 32.70 18.86
CA ILE A 87 -36.55 32.22 18.09
C ILE A 87 -36.77 32.27 16.56
N ASN A 88 -38.02 32.24 16.09
CA ASN A 88 -38.36 32.10 14.67
C ASN A 88 -38.71 33.43 13.96
N SER A 89 -38.72 34.58 14.64
CA SER A 89 -39.08 35.88 14.04
C SER A 89 -37.89 36.71 13.54
N TRP A 90 -36.68 36.14 13.51
CA TRP A 90 -35.45 36.87 13.19
C TRP A 90 -35.35 37.36 11.73
N THR A 91 -36.17 36.85 10.81
CA THR A 91 -36.14 37.19 9.38
C THR A 91 -36.55 38.64 9.07
N GLU A 92 -37.28 39.30 9.97
CA GLU A 92 -37.66 40.72 9.85
C GLU A 92 -36.60 41.67 10.48
N VAL A 93 -35.62 41.11 11.18
CA VAL A 93 -34.60 41.86 11.93
C VAL A 93 -33.43 42.26 11.01
N PRO A 94 -32.88 43.49 11.09
CA PRO A 94 -31.68 43.89 10.35
C PRO A 94 -30.47 43.02 10.71
N HIS A 95 -29.96 42.24 9.77
CA HIS A 95 -28.81 41.33 9.98
C HIS A 95 -27.73 41.53 8.90
N ALA A 96 -26.50 41.12 9.22
CA ALA A 96 -25.44 40.91 8.23
C ALA A 96 -25.49 39.45 7.73
N THR A 97 -25.35 39.23 6.42
CA THR A 97 -25.53 37.91 5.79
C THR A 97 -24.40 37.58 4.81
N VAL A 98 -24.32 36.32 4.38
CA VAL A 98 -23.46 35.82 3.30
C VAL A 98 -24.27 35.44 2.07
N ASP A 99 -23.71 35.74 0.89
CA ASP A 99 -24.31 35.41 -0.41
C ASP A 99 -24.10 33.93 -0.85
N PHE A 100 -23.41 33.11 -0.07
CA PHE A 100 -23.10 31.71 -0.39
C PHE A 100 -23.60 30.70 0.67
N GLU A 101 -23.77 29.44 0.24
CA GLU A 101 -24.17 28.33 1.13
C GLU A 101 -23.03 27.85 2.03
N PHE A 102 -23.32 27.62 3.32
CA PHE A 102 -22.39 27.02 4.27
C PHE A 102 -22.03 25.58 3.89
N LEU A 103 -20.73 25.26 3.98
CA LEU A 103 -20.18 23.96 3.60
C LEU A 103 -20.11 23.03 4.81
N LEU A 104 -20.96 21.99 4.81
CA LEU A 104 -20.89 20.88 5.76
C LEU A 104 -19.60 20.06 5.57
N GLU A 105 -19.14 19.42 6.65
CA GLU A 105 -17.95 18.54 6.70
C GLU A 105 -16.63 19.22 6.26
N LYS A 106 -16.61 20.56 6.30
CA LYS A 106 -15.45 21.42 6.09
C LYS A 106 -15.34 22.40 7.24
N TRP A 107 -14.09 22.82 7.50
CA TRP A 107 -13.80 23.89 8.43
C TRP A 107 -14.05 25.24 7.76
N VAL A 108 -14.78 26.12 8.44
CA VAL A 108 -15.05 27.50 8.01
C VAL A 108 -14.65 28.43 9.15
N HIS A 109 -13.77 29.39 8.90
CA HIS A 109 -13.42 30.40 9.89
C HIS A 109 -14.49 31.49 9.89
N VAL A 110 -15.11 31.71 11.05
CA VAL A 110 -16.14 32.74 11.29
C VAL A 110 -15.54 33.84 12.16
N GLY A 111 -15.57 35.07 11.68
CA GLY A 111 -15.28 36.29 12.45
C GLY A 111 -16.53 37.16 12.55
N CYS A 112 -16.83 37.65 13.75
CA CYS A 112 -17.93 38.57 14.01
C CYS A 112 -17.36 39.82 14.69
N GLU A 113 -17.61 40.99 14.12
CA GLU A 113 -17.23 42.29 14.67
C GLU A 113 -18.49 43.06 15.07
N VAL A 114 -18.52 43.51 16.32
CA VAL A 114 -19.67 44.21 16.92
C VAL A 114 -19.21 45.57 17.42
N CYS A 115 -19.72 46.62 16.78
CA CYS A 115 -19.57 48.02 17.16
C CYS A 115 -20.93 48.60 17.58
N PRO A 116 -20.98 49.73 18.29
CA PRO A 116 -22.24 50.37 18.68
C PRO A 116 -23.15 50.81 17.51
N ASP A 117 -22.57 51.04 16.33
CA ASP A 117 -23.20 51.63 15.14
C ASP A 117 -23.25 50.68 13.93
N HIS A 118 -22.61 49.51 14.01
CA HIS A 118 -22.63 48.49 12.96
C HIS A 118 -22.22 47.10 13.46
N ILE A 119 -22.64 46.08 12.73
CA ILE A 119 -22.13 44.71 12.82
C ILE A 119 -21.50 44.29 11.49
N GLN A 120 -20.45 43.48 11.57
CA GLN A 120 -19.76 42.96 10.40
C GLN A 120 -19.45 41.46 10.56
N LEU A 121 -19.77 40.69 9.52
CA LEU A 121 -19.51 39.26 9.41
C LEU A 121 -18.34 39.04 8.45
N GLN A 122 -17.34 38.31 8.91
CA GLN A 122 -16.15 37.93 8.16
C GLN A 122 -16.09 36.40 8.05
N ILE A 123 -15.85 35.87 6.85
CA ILE A 123 -15.63 34.43 6.64
C ILE A 123 -14.27 34.23 5.98
N ASN A 124 -13.46 33.33 6.54
CA ASN A 124 -12.09 33.03 6.07
C ASN A 124 -11.19 34.28 5.89
N GLY A 125 -11.41 35.31 6.71
CA GLY A 125 -10.65 36.57 6.68
C GLY A 125 -11.22 37.65 5.73
N GLU A 126 -12.19 37.31 4.89
CA GLU A 126 -12.87 38.27 4.01
C GLU A 126 -14.13 38.84 4.67
N ILE A 127 -14.37 40.14 4.49
CA ILE A 127 -15.61 40.80 4.92
C ILE A 127 -16.69 40.45 3.90
N VAL A 128 -17.75 39.78 4.37
CA VAL A 128 -18.78 39.19 3.50
C VAL A 128 -20.19 39.71 3.80
N GLY A 129 -20.41 40.32 4.97
CA GLY A 129 -21.64 41.02 5.30
C GLY A 129 -21.39 42.15 6.28
N GLU A 130 -22.07 43.29 6.09
CA GLU A 130 -21.99 44.43 7.00
C GLU A 130 -23.38 45.07 7.13
N LYS A 131 -23.72 45.54 8.33
CA LYS A 131 -25.01 46.18 8.59
C LYS A 131 -24.87 47.32 9.59
N SER A 132 -25.22 48.53 9.17
CA SER A 132 -25.35 49.70 10.05
C SER A 132 -26.59 49.61 10.94
N LEU A 133 -26.48 50.07 12.18
CA LEU A 133 -27.46 49.92 13.26
C LEU A 133 -27.49 51.18 14.16
N CYS A 134 -28.54 51.31 14.99
CA CYS A 134 -28.72 52.46 15.89
C CYS A 134 -28.29 52.12 17.33
N SER A 135 -27.34 52.87 17.88
CA SER A 135 -26.79 52.61 19.22
C SER A 135 -27.71 53.01 20.38
N LEU A 136 -27.97 52.06 21.28
CA LEU A 136 -28.68 52.29 22.56
C LEU A 136 -27.82 53.04 23.61
N LEU A 137 -26.49 53.01 23.50
CA LEU A 137 -25.57 53.54 24.53
C LEU A 137 -25.75 55.04 24.83
N ASN A 138 -26.34 55.80 23.91
CA ASN A 138 -26.53 57.24 24.04
C ASN A 138 -27.84 57.65 24.76
N LYS A 139 -28.76 56.71 25.05
CA LYS A 139 -30.14 57.06 25.49
C LYS A 139 -30.39 57.04 27.00
N GLU A 140 -29.57 56.37 27.82
CA GLU A 140 -29.77 56.31 29.28
C GLU A 140 -28.51 56.60 30.11
N SER A 141 -28.21 57.89 30.30
CA SER A 141 -27.23 58.35 31.29
C SER A 141 -27.78 58.19 32.73
N GLY A 142 -27.90 56.96 33.24
CA GLY A 142 -28.70 56.75 34.47
C GLY A 142 -28.57 55.47 35.31
N SER A 143 -27.85 54.40 34.94
CA SER A 143 -27.46 53.37 35.94
C SER A 143 -26.29 52.47 35.49
N SER A 144 -25.20 52.47 36.26
CA SER A 144 -23.99 51.70 35.96
C SER A 144 -24.01 50.30 36.58
N HIS A 145 -24.96 49.45 36.16
CA HIS A 145 -24.88 48.01 36.41
C HIS A 145 -24.24 47.31 35.21
N LEU A 146 -23.11 46.64 35.46
CA LEU A 146 -22.37 45.85 34.47
C LEU A 146 -23.19 44.64 34.01
N LYS A 147 -24.01 44.81 32.97
CA LYS A 147 -24.76 43.71 32.36
C LYS A 147 -23.78 42.78 31.63
N LYS A 148 -23.59 41.58 32.17
CA LYS A 148 -22.83 40.51 31.51
C LYS A 148 -23.66 39.91 30.38
N LEU A 149 -23.13 40.00 29.16
CA LEU A 149 -23.62 39.24 28.01
C LEU A 149 -22.95 37.86 28.04
N THR A 150 -23.73 36.79 27.91
CA THR A 150 -23.18 35.46 27.65
C THR A 150 -23.50 35.07 26.21
N LEU A 151 -22.47 34.73 25.42
CA LEU A 151 -22.63 34.09 24.11
C LEU A 151 -22.45 32.59 24.27
N ALA A 152 -23.47 31.79 23.95
CA ALA A 152 -23.43 30.34 24.15
C ALA A 152 -24.28 29.56 23.14
N ASN A 153 -23.90 28.31 22.87
CA ASN A 153 -24.79 27.36 22.21
C ASN A 153 -25.77 26.76 23.25
N VAL A 154 -26.84 27.50 23.56
CA VAL A 154 -27.93 26.97 24.38
C VAL A 154 -28.88 26.20 23.48
N GLY A 155 -28.77 24.87 23.50
CA GLY A 155 -29.58 23.99 22.66
C GLY A 155 -31.07 24.11 22.95
N GLY A 156 -31.80 24.80 22.07
CA GLY A 156 -33.26 24.81 22.06
C GLY A 156 -33.85 23.45 21.63
N ASP A 157 -34.94 23.07 22.29
CA ASP A 157 -35.94 22.10 21.81
C ASP A 157 -35.40 20.72 21.37
N GLY A 158 -34.34 20.24 22.03
CA GLY A 158 -33.88 18.85 21.93
C GLY A 158 -33.13 18.48 20.65
N LYS A 159 -32.93 19.42 19.71
CA LYS A 159 -32.08 19.25 18.53
C LYS A 159 -30.74 19.96 18.72
N SER A 160 -29.87 19.37 19.55
CA SER A 160 -28.52 19.91 19.73
C SER A 160 -27.72 19.86 18.42
N VAL A 161 -27.07 20.96 18.09
CA VAL A 161 -26.29 21.10 16.85
C VAL A 161 -25.06 20.18 16.92
N GLN A 162 -24.92 19.26 15.98
CA GLN A 162 -23.75 18.41 15.88
C GLN A 162 -22.64 19.14 15.13
N GLY A 163 -21.68 19.66 15.88
CA GLY A 163 -20.57 20.42 15.35
C GLY A 163 -19.43 20.58 16.36
N TYR A 164 -18.32 21.08 15.85
CA TYR A 164 -17.09 21.31 16.59
C TYR A 164 -16.56 22.72 16.33
N VAL A 165 -15.81 23.23 17.29
CA VAL A 165 -15.19 24.54 17.27
C VAL A 165 -13.70 24.41 17.58
N HIS A 166 -12.87 25.22 16.93
CA HIS A 166 -11.44 25.30 17.16
C HIS A 166 -10.97 26.76 17.18
N ASN A 167 -9.93 27.05 17.97
CA ASN A 167 -9.32 28.38 18.18
C ASN A 167 -10.36 29.51 18.38
N PHE A 168 -11.21 29.37 19.39
CA PHE A 168 -12.26 30.34 19.72
C PHE A 168 -11.70 31.47 20.60
N GLU A 169 -11.51 32.66 20.01
CA GLU A 169 -10.85 33.82 20.62
C GLU A 169 -11.72 35.09 20.55
N ILE A 170 -11.56 35.99 21.52
CA ILE A 170 -12.29 37.25 21.62
C ILE A 170 -11.32 38.38 21.91
N PHE A 171 -11.51 39.47 21.18
CA PHE A 171 -10.65 40.63 21.24
C PHE A 171 -11.48 41.90 21.49
N PRO A 172 -11.02 42.85 22.33
CA PRO A 172 -11.39 44.24 22.14
C PRO A 172 -10.81 44.70 20.78
N ILE A 173 -11.56 45.50 20.01
CA ILE A 173 -11.36 45.76 18.55
C ILE A 173 -9.97 46.27 18.11
N ILE A 174 -9.09 46.63 19.06
CA ILE A 174 -7.73 47.15 18.81
C ILE A 174 -6.84 46.18 17.99
N THR A 175 -7.18 44.88 17.90
CA THR A 175 -6.49 43.90 17.05
C THR A 175 -7.35 43.43 15.87
N SER A 176 -6.84 43.59 14.64
CA SER A 176 -7.55 43.22 13.42
C SER A 176 -7.81 41.71 13.32
N ILE A 177 -9.07 41.32 13.09
CA ILE A 177 -9.52 39.92 12.92
C ILE A 177 -8.89 39.26 11.68
N LYS A 178 -8.45 40.06 10.69
CA LYS A 178 -7.97 39.58 9.39
C LYS A 178 -6.85 38.55 9.48
N ASP A 179 -5.96 38.66 10.46
CA ASP A 179 -4.85 37.71 10.63
C ASP A 179 -5.19 36.51 11.53
N CYS A 180 -6.36 36.49 12.18
CA CYS A 180 -6.73 35.40 13.09
C CYS A 180 -7.03 34.10 12.34
N HIS A 181 -7.58 34.16 11.13
CA HIS A 181 -7.83 32.97 10.31
C HIS A 181 -6.53 32.23 9.92
N LEU A 182 -5.39 32.90 9.88
CA LEU A 182 -4.08 32.29 9.59
C LEU A 182 -3.45 31.61 10.81
N LYS A 183 -3.95 31.89 12.02
CA LYS A 183 -3.41 31.33 13.27
C LYS A 183 -4.10 30.00 13.58
N CYS A 184 -3.29 28.96 13.78
CA CYS A 184 -3.75 27.64 14.19
C CYS A 184 -4.94 27.12 13.34
N PRO A 185 -4.76 26.90 12.03
CA PRO A 185 -5.80 26.27 11.23
C PRO A 185 -6.03 24.83 11.73
N PRO A 186 -7.29 24.39 11.86
CA PRO A 186 -7.61 23.06 12.33
C PRO A 186 -7.22 22.00 11.30
N LEU A 187 -6.98 20.78 11.78
CA LEU A 187 -6.54 19.66 10.95
C LEU A 187 -7.72 18.91 10.30
N LYS A 188 -7.43 18.24 9.19
CA LYS A 188 -8.29 17.27 8.53
C LYS A 188 -7.49 16.09 7.98
N LEU A 189 -7.97 14.87 8.19
CA LEU A 189 -7.47 13.67 7.52
C LEU A 189 -8.26 13.42 6.23
N SER A 190 -7.58 13.00 5.16
CA SER A 190 -8.22 12.70 3.87
C SER A 190 -7.44 11.64 3.08
N ILE A 191 -8.09 10.94 2.16
CA ILE A 191 -7.43 10.03 1.22
C ILE A 191 -7.01 10.85 -0.01
N ASP A 192 -5.77 10.65 -0.48
CA ASP A 192 -5.31 11.23 -1.74
C ASP A 192 -5.93 10.45 -2.92
N GLU A 193 -6.96 11.02 -3.54
CA GLU A 193 -7.66 10.42 -4.69
C GLU A 193 -6.72 10.09 -5.87
N SER A 194 -5.51 10.70 -5.96
CA SER A 194 -4.53 10.33 -6.99
C SER A 194 -3.92 8.93 -6.77
N SER A 195 -3.86 8.46 -5.53
CA SER A 195 -3.36 7.12 -5.17
C SER A 195 -4.31 5.98 -5.58
N VAL A 196 -5.60 6.31 -5.81
CA VAL A 196 -6.68 5.35 -6.10
C VAL A 196 -6.57 4.71 -7.50
N SER A 197 -5.68 5.21 -8.37
CA SER A 197 -5.56 4.78 -9.78
C SER A 197 -5.31 3.28 -10.03
N GLU A 198 -4.86 2.50 -9.02
CA GLU A 198 -4.71 1.04 -9.10
C GLU A 198 -6.03 0.25 -8.88
N ILE A 199 -7.10 0.92 -8.43
CA ILE A 199 -8.38 0.34 -8.03
C ILE A 199 -9.42 0.53 -9.15
N GLU A 200 -10.10 -0.55 -9.51
CA GLU A 200 -11.14 -0.52 -10.54
C GLU A 200 -12.46 0.00 -9.93
N GLU A 201 -13.03 1.06 -10.49
CA GLU A 201 -14.37 1.57 -10.11
C GLU A 201 -15.45 0.89 -10.97
N GLU A 202 -16.39 0.20 -10.32
CA GLU A 202 -17.56 -0.39 -10.99
C GLU A 202 -18.59 0.70 -11.36
N SER A 203 -19.52 0.39 -12.27
CA SER A 203 -20.51 1.35 -12.80
C SER A 203 -21.50 1.92 -11.78
N ASP A 204 -21.48 1.41 -10.54
CA ASP A 204 -22.25 1.84 -9.39
C ASP A 204 -21.43 2.67 -8.38
N GLY A 205 -20.19 3.07 -8.74
CA GLY A 205 -19.30 3.87 -7.89
C GLY A 205 -18.58 3.07 -6.80
N VAL A 206 -18.70 1.74 -6.84
CA VAL A 206 -18.13 0.81 -5.85
C VAL A 206 -16.74 0.36 -6.30
N TRP A 207 -15.77 0.34 -5.39
CA TRP A 207 -14.41 -0.12 -5.65
C TRP A 207 -14.35 -1.66 -5.76
N GLY A 208 -14.01 -2.15 -6.95
CA GLY A 208 -13.81 -3.55 -7.26
C GLY A 208 -12.36 -3.97 -7.06
N ILE A 209 -12.01 -4.45 -5.86
CA ILE A 209 -10.68 -5.01 -5.59
C ILE A 209 -10.65 -6.48 -6.07
N VAL A 210 -10.59 -6.65 -7.40
CA VAL A 210 -10.68 -7.96 -8.05
C VAL A 210 -9.35 -8.71 -7.95
N GLY A 211 -9.34 -9.77 -7.13
CA GLY A 211 -8.31 -10.80 -7.10
C GLY A 211 -8.40 -11.75 -8.30
N GLY A 212 -7.27 -12.10 -8.91
CA GLY A 212 -7.21 -13.04 -10.03
C GLY A 212 -7.34 -14.49 -9.56
N LYS A 213 -8.47 -15.17 -9.83
CA LYS A 213 -8.86 -16.48 -9.25
C LYS A 213 -9.04 -16.43 -7.72
N ALA A 214 -9.74 -17.43 -7.19
CA ALA A 214 -10.20 -17.50 -5.80
C ALA A 214 -9.10 -17.53 -4.71
N SER A 215 -7.81 -17.54 -5.08
CA SER A 215 -6.67 -17.58 -4.15
C SER A 215 -5.75 -16.36 -4.21
N CYS A 216 -5.73 -15.57 -5.29
CA CYS A 216 -4.83 -14.42 -5.39
C CYS A 216 -5.48 -13.15 -4.86
N ARG A 217 -5.35 -12.94 -3.54
CA ARG A 217 -5.60 -11.64 -2.89
C ARG A 217 -4.77 -10.55 -3.61
N ARG A 218 -5.39 -9.44 -4.00
CA ARG A 218 -4.72 -8.31 -4.70
C ARG A 218 -4.22 -7.29 -3.68
N ASN A 219 -2.96 -6.90 -3.81
CA ASN A 219 -2.42 -5.74 -3.11
C ASN A 219 -2.86 -4.47 -3.86
N PHE A 220 -3.15 -3.42 -3.11
CA PHE A 220 -3.46 -2.08 -3.63
C PHE A 220 -2.85 -1.03 -2.71
N SER A 221 -2.61 0.16 -3.24
CA SER A 221 -2.01 1.26 -2.49
C SER A 221 -3.07 2.34 -2.19
N LEU A 222 -2.99 2.95 -1.00
CA LEU A 222 -3.76 4.15 -0.64
C LEU A 222 -2.86 5.10 0.14
N ASP A 223 -2.84 6.36 -0.27
CA ASP A 223 -2.14 7.43 0.44
C ASP A 223 -3.14 8.27 1.24
N VAL A 224 -2.77 8.60 2.47
CA VAL A 224 -3.57 9.42 3.38
C VAL A 224 -2.80 10.71 3.67
N VAL A 225 -3.49 11.85 3.62
CA VAL A 225 -2.93 13.18 3.87
C VAL A 225 -3.58 13.78 5.10
N LEU A 226 -2.74 14.21 6.05
CA LEU A 226 -3.14 15.11 7.13
C LEU A 226 -2.88 16.54 6.64
N SER A 227 -3.96 17.29 6.38
CA SER A 227 -3.88 18.67 5.94
C SER A 227 -4.40 19.64 7.01
N ASP A 228 -4.07 20.91 6.86
CA ASP A 228 -4.79 21.99 7.53
C ASP A 228 -6.11 22.32 6.83
N ALA A 229 -6.85 23.30 7.35
CA ALA A 229 -8.07 23.83 6.75
C ALA A 229 -7.88 24.48 5.36
N PHE A 230 -6.64 24.85 5.00
CA PHE A 230 -6.28 25.38 3.69
C PHE A 230 -5.87 24.28 2.68
N GLY A 231 -5.90 23.01 3.10
CA GLY A 231 -5.52 21.86 2.29
C GLY A 231 -4.00 21.66 2.15
N GLN A 232 -3.18 22.37 2.93
CA GLN A 232 -1.73 22.18 2.93
C GLN A 232 -1.36 20.97 3.81
N PRO A 233 -0.49 20.03 3.37
CA PRO A 233 -0.02 18.94 4.21
C PRO A 233 0.72 19.45 5.45
N VAL A 234 0.38 18.92 6.62
CA VAL A 234 0.97 19.35 7.90
C VAL A 234 1.97 18.30 8.38
N ASP A 235 3.24 18.71 8.47
CA ASP A 235 4.32 17.86 8.99
C ASP A 235 4.28 17.76 10.53
N LYS A 236 3.38 16.92 11.03
CA LYS A 236 3.31 16.48 12.43
C LYS A 236 3.58 14.98 12.49
N GLU A 237 4.62 14.57 13.20
CA GLU A 237 4.93 13.16 13.45
C GLU A 237 3.81 12.48 14.23
N ASN A 238 2.96 11.75 13.53
CA ASN A 238 1.84 11.00 14.09
C ASN A 238 1.66 9.67 13.35
N GLU A 239 0.89 8.78 13.94
CA GLU A 239 0.66 7.42 13.44
C GLU A 239 -0.79 7.29 12.95
N VAL A 240 -0.95 6.93 11.68
CA VAL A 240 -2.25 6.66 11.06
C VAL A 240 -2.51 5.16 11.14
N PHE A 241 -3.66 4.80 11.68
CA PHE A 241 -4.13 3.41 11.74
C PHE A 241 -5.09 3.15 10.59
N ALA A 242 -5.11 1.93 10.06
CA ALA A 242 -6.04 1.51 9.02
C ALA A 242 -6.84 0.29 9.49
N SER A 243 -8.16 0.31 9.33
CA SER A 243 -9.06 -0.78 9.72
C SER A 243 -10.12 -1.04 8.65
N LEU A 244 -10.72 -2.23 8.66
CA LEU A 244 -11.82 -2.58 7.75
C LEU A 244 -13.15 -2.61 8.51
N LEU A 245 -14.14 -1.89 7.98
CA LEU A 245 -15.49 -1.79 8.51
C LEU A 245 -16.50 -2.34 7.52
N TYR A 246 -17.66 -2.76 8.01
CA TYR A 246 -18.84 -3.02 7.17
C TYR A 246 -19.50 -1.69 6.78
N ALA A 247 -19.80 -1.50 5.49
CA ALA A 247 -20.34 -0.23 4.98
C ALA A 247 -21.81 0.04 5.36
N ASP A 248 -22.56 -0.99 5.80
CA ASP A 248 -23.96 -0.90 6.21
C ASP A 248 -24.16 -0.49 7.68
N THR A 249 -23.17 -0.78 8.52
CA THR A 249 -23.26 -0.71 9.99
C THR A 249 -22.14 0.11 10.62
N GLY A 250 -21.05 0.39 9.89
CA GLY A 250 -19.84 1.02 10.42
C GLY A 250 -19.06 0.16 11.41
N ALA A 251 -19.52 -1.07 11.68
CA ALA A 251 -18.89 -1.97 12.64
C ALA A 251 -17.57 -2.55 12.09
N PRO A 252 -16.54 -2.74 12.93
CA PRO A 252 -15.31 -3.39 12.51
C PRO A 252 -15.56 -4.82 12.05
N VAL A 253 -14.85 -5.25 11.01
CA VAL A 253 -14.88 -6.62 10.54
C VAL A 253 -14.08 -7.50 11.52
N GLU A 254 -14.69 -8.58 12.01
CA GLU A 254 -14.04 -9.52 12.91
C GLU A 254 -12.95 -10.34 12.19
N ASN A 255 -11.99 -10.88 12.95
CA ASN A 255 -10.99 -11.81 12.42
C ASN A 255 -11.67 -13.06 11.83
N THR A 256 -11.00 -13.67 10.85
CA THR A 256 -11.48 -14.92 10.25
C THR A 256 -11.26 -16.11 11.19
N ALA A 257 -11.85 -17.28 10.87
CA ALA A 257 -11.74 -18.48 11.68
C ALA A 257 -10.31 -19.06 11.78
N ASP A 258 -9.39 -18.58 10.95
CA ASP A 258 -7.96 -18.93 10.93
C ASP A 258 -7.10 -17.89 11.70
N ASP A 259 -7.74 -17.06 12.55
CA ASP A 259 -7.18 -15.90 13.27
C ASP A 259 -6.52 -14.82 12.38
N GLU A 260 -6.67 -14.91 11.05
CA GLU A 260 -6.15 -13.91 10.11
C GLU A 260 -6.98 -12.63 10.17
N ALA A 261 -6.29 -11.50 10.35
CA ALA A 261 -6.86 -10.15 10.41
C ALA A 261 -7.62 -9.79 9.11
N PRO A 262 -8.70 -8.99 9.19
CA PRO A 262 -9.53 -8.62 8.02
C PRO A 262 -8.77 -7.75 7.00
N LEU A 263 -7.83 -6.94 7.47
CA LEU A 263 -7.00 -6.04 6.67
C LEU A 263 -5.54 -6.23 7.04
N LEU A 264 -4.72 -6.47 6.02
CA LEU A 264 -3.29 -6.68 6.13
C LEU A 264 -2.56 -5.50 5.47
N ALA A 265 -1.51 -5.02 6.14
CA ALA A 265 -0.56 -4.06 5.60
C ALA A 265 0.73 -4.78 5.20
N SER A 266 1.23 -4.51 3.99
CA SER A 266 2.43 -5.14 3.42
C SER A 266 3.63 -4.19 3.45
N TYR A 267 4.57 -4.45 4.35
CA TYR A 267 5.81 -3.67 4.53
C TYR A 267 7.02 -4.52 4.11
N ASP A 268 7.79 -4.04 3.13
CA ASP A 268 8.89 -4.77 2.46
C ASP A 268 8.56 -6.26 2.16
N GLY A 269 7.32 -6.53 1.72
CA GLY A 269 6.85 -7.87 1.34
C GLY A 269 6.37 -8.77 2.49
N ILE A 270 6.51 -8.33 3.75
CA ILE A 270 5.97 -9.01 4.93
C ILE A 270 4.59 -8.44 5.24
N GLU A 271 3.64 -9.30 5.60
CA GLU A 271 2.25 -8.93 5.90
C GLU A 271 2.04 -8.88 7.42
N PHE A 272 1.39 -7.81 7.88
CA PHE A 272 1.05 -7.54 9.28
C PHE A 272 -0.44 -7.20 9.37
N SER A 273 -1.06 -7.38 10.53
CA SER A 273 -2.36 -6.76 10.80
C SER A 273 -2.23 -5.24 10.67
N SER A 274 -3.12 -4.60 9.92
CA SER A 274 -3.06 -3.14 9.70
C SER A 274 -3.28 -2.34 11.00
N CYS A 275 -3.89 -2.96 12.02
CA CYS A 275 -4.10 -2.39 13.34
C CYS A 275 -2.87 -2.54 14.26
N GLU A 276 -2.03 -3.56 14.06
CA GLU A 276 -0.80 -3.78 14.85
C GLU A 276 0.34 -2.86 14.43
N ARG A 277 0.37 -2.44 13.16
CA ARG A 277 1.47 -1.67 12.57
C ARG A 277 0.95 -0.44 11.79
N PRO A 278 0.67 0.69 12.49
CA PRO A 278 0.28 1.93 11.85
C PRO A 278 1.38 2.48 10.94
N SER A 279 0.99 3.32 9.98
CA SER A 279 1.93 4.02 9.10
C SER A 279 2.22 5.41 9.69
N LYS A 280 3.50 5.82 9.69
CA LYS A 280 3.90 7.15 10.17
C LYS A 280 3.59 8.22 9.12
N LEU A 281 3.08 9.37 9.56
CA LEU A 281 3.03 10.57 8.73
C LEU A 281 4.45 11.10 8.54
N LEU A 282 4.83 11.27 7.28
CA LEU A 282 6.07 11.92 6.83
C LEU A 282 5.66 13.07 5.91
N LEU A 283 6.02 14.32 6.23
CA LEU A 283 5.61 15.50 5.47
C LEU A 283 4.07 15.59 5.29
N GLY A 284 3.34 15.21 6.34
CA GLY A 284 1.87 15.16 6.35
C GLY A 284 1.24 14.04 5.51
N ARG A 285 2.02 13.07 5.02
CA ARG A 285 1.53 11.94 4.20
C ARG A 285 1.87 10.59 4.81
N ALA A 286 0.93 9.65 4.77
CA ALA A 286 1.12 8.26 5.17
C ALA A 286 0.67 7.33 4.04
N SER A 287 1.59 6.55 3.49
CA SER A 287 1.31 5.55 2.46
C SER A 287 0.99 4.20 3.08
N PHE A 288 -0.03 3.54 2.55
CA PHE A 288 -0.42 2.19 2.93
C PHE A 288 -0.45 1.28 1.72
N LYS A 289 0.22 0.13 1.82
CA LYS A 289 0.08 -0.98 0.88
C LYS A 289 -0.80 -2.05 1.51
N LEU A 290 -2.06 -2.08 1.12
CA LEU A 290 -3.11 -2.84 1.77
C LEU A 290 -3.49 -4.09 0.98
N LYS A 291 -4.06 -5.04 1.73
CA LYS A 291 -4.50 -6.34 1.25
C LYS A 291 -5.65 -6.81 2.16
N ILE A 292 -6.85 -6.95 1.59
CA ILE A 292 -7.98 -7.51 2.34
C ILE A 292 -7.79 -9.04 2.38
N SER A 293 -8.00 -9.65 3.57
CA SER A 293 -7.88 -11.10 3.73
C SER A 293 -9.05 -11.85 3.10
N GLN A 294 -9.06 -13.18 3.16
CA GLN A 294 -10.17 -13.96 2.60
C GLN A 294 -11.39 -13.90 3.53
N LEU A 295 -12.13 -12.80 3.43
CA LEU A 295 -13.43 -12.65 4.08
C LEU A 295 -14.34 -13.80 3.65
N SER A 296 -14.78 -14.59 4.63
CA SER A 296 -15.44 -15.87 4.39
C SER A 296 -16.75 -15.72 3.61
N SER A 297 -17.31 -16.83 3.11
CA SER A 297 -18.65 -16.84 2.50
C SER A 297 -19.78 -16.41 3.45
N LYS A 298 -19.52 -16.15 4.74
CA LYS A 298 -20.49 -15.52 5.65
C LYS A 298 -20.70 -14.03 5.36
N CYS A 299 -19.76 -13.39 4.64
CA CYS A 299 -19.82 -11.97 4.28
C CYS A 299 -20.56 -11.71 2.95
N ASP A 300 -21.40 -12.66 2.51
CA ASP A 300 -22.06 -12.69 1.19
C ASP A 300 -22.58 -11.32 0.73
N ASN A 301 -21.96 -10.80 -0.35
CA ASN A 301 -22.27 -9.53 -1.02
C ASN A 301 -22.27 -8.25 -0.16
N ARG A 302 -21.74 -8.27 1.07
CA ARG A 302 -21.58 -7.04 1.86
C ARG A 302 -20.52 -6.12 1.24
N LEU A 303 -20.73 -4.82 1.42
CA LEU A 303 -19.76 -3.79 1.08
C LEU A 303 -18.92 -3.44 2.30
N PHE A 304 -17.67 -3.03 2.07
CA PHE A 304 -16.71 -2.69 3.11
C PHE A 304 -16.21 -1.26 2.95
N LEU A 305 -15.70 -0.67 4.03
CA LEU A 305 -14.99 0.60 4.02
C LEU A 305 -13.63 0.38 4.69
N ILE A 306 -12.59 1.01 4.16
CA ILE A 306 -11.33 1.18 4.90
C ILE A 306 -11.43 2.50 5.64
N SER A 307 -11.29 2.45 6.96
CA SER A 307 -11.25 3.63 7.83
C SER A 307 -9.81 3.87 8.25
N PHE A 308 -9.38 5.12 8.07
CA PHE A 308 -8.10 5.65 8.54
C PHE A 308 -8.35 6.64 9.67
N CYS A 309 -7.56 6.58 10.75
CA CYS A 309 -7.69 7.51 11.87
C CYS A 309 -6.33 7.81 12.53
N VAL A 310 -6.27 8.91 13.30
CA VAL A 310 -5.09 9.33 14.08
C VAL A 310 -5.46 9.44 15.58
N PRO A 311 -5.47 8.33 16.33
CA PRO A 311 -6.00 8.30 17.71
C PRO A 311 -5.32 9.28 18.68
N LYS A 312 -4.03 9.61 18.45
CA LYS A 312 -3.28 10.56 19.27
C LYS A 312 -3.81 12.00 19.21
N LEU A 313 -4.57 12.35 18.17
CA LEU A 313 -5.20 13.66 17.99
C LEU A 313 -6.66 13.70 18.47
N GLY A 314 -7.16 12.57 19.00
CA GLY A 314 -8.53 12.40 19.49
C GLY A 314 -9.50 11.85 18.44
N ASN A 315 -10.63 11.34 18.92
CA ASN A 315 -11.66 10.72 18.09
C ASN A 315 -12.65 11.79 17.59
N TYR A 316 -12.29 12.43 16.47
CA TYR A 316 -13.10 13.47 15.83
C TYR A 316 -13.38 13.11 14.36
N PRO A 317 -14.59 13.36 13.81
CA PRO A 317 -14.95 12.96 12.44
C PRO A 317 -14.06 13.55 11.34
N PHE A 318 -13.46 14.72 11.57
CA PHE A 318 -12.52 15.35 10.63
C PHE A 318 -11.10 14.75 10.70
N LEU A 319 -10.78 13.93 11.70
CA LEU A 319 -9.52 13.17 11.82
C LEU A 319 -9.70 11.69 11.42
N GLU A 320 -10.85 11.35 10.85
CA GLU A 320 -11.17 10.06 10.27
C GLU A 320 -11.37 10.21 8.76
N ALA A 321 -10.84 9.28 7.98
CA ALA A 321 -11.01 9.25 6.53
C ALA A 321 -11.49 7.86 6.08
N TYR A 322 -12.49 7.83 5.22
CA TYR A 322 -13.15 6.61 4.76
C TYR A 322 -12.96 6.42 3.26
N SER A 323 -12.65 5.19 2.82
CA SER A 323 -12.65 4.83 1.40
C SER A 323 -14.05 4.91 0.80
N ARG A 324 -14.17 4.86 -0.53
CA ARG A 324 -15.45 4.49 -1.15
C ARG A 324 -15.83 3.04 -0.77
N PRO A 325 -17.10 2.63 -0.89
CA PRO A 325 -17.51 1.25 -0.63
C PRO A 325 -16.75 0.27 -1.51
N ILE A 326 -16.24 -0.81 -0.91
CA ILE A 326 -15.44 -1.85 -1.56
C ILE A 326 -16.27 -3.13 -1.68
N ARG A 327 -16.25 -3.74 -2.86
CA ARG A 327 -16.87 -5.06 -3.14
C ARG A 327 -15.79 -6.14 -3.19
N CYS A 328 -15.67 -6.92 -2.11
CA CYS A 328 -14.74 -8.06 -2.05
C CYS A 328 -15.28 -9.26 -2.85
N ILE A 329 -15.03 -9.28 -4.16
CA ILE A 329 -15.47 -10.37 -5.05
C ILE A 329 -14.52 -11.58 -4.93
N SER A 330 -14.90 -12.59 -4.14
CA SER A 330 -14.18 -13.88 -4.08
C SER A 330 -14.50 -14.84 -5.26
N ARG A 331 -15.42 -14.45 -6.14
CA ARG A 331 -15.86 -15.27 -7.29
C ARG A 331 -15.83 -14.45 -8.57
N SER A 332 -14.87 -14.76 -9.44
CA SER A 332 -14.72 -14.14 -10.76
C SER A 332 -16.07 -14.03 -11.48
N ARG A 333 -16.60 -12.81 -11.62
CA ARG A 333 -17.69 -12.53 -12.55
C ARG A 333 -17.14 -12.65 -13.96
N ASN A 334 -17.18 -13.86 -14.52
CA ASN A 334 -17.26 -14.03 -15.97
C ASN A 334 -18.62 -13.50 -16.42
N THR A 335 -18.75 -12.18 -16.53
CA THR A 335 -19.81 -11.51 -17.29
C THR A 335 -19.63 -11.89 -18.76
N ARG A 336 -20.13 -13.08 -19.11
CA ARG A 336 -20.48 -13.39 -20.49
C ARG A 336 -21.51 -12.35 -20.93
N VAL A 337 -21.03 -11.30 -21.58
CA VAL A 337 -21.85 -10.50 -22.47
C VAL A 337 -22.43 -11.49 -23.48
N SER A 338 -23.72 -11.77 -23.35
CA SER A 338 -24.45 -12.63 -24.26
C SER A 338 -24.69 -11.88 -25.58
N THR A 339 -23.63 -11.71 -26.35
CA THR A 339 -23.74 -11.34 -27.76
C THR A 339 -24.44 -12.48 -28.49
N LEU A 340 -25.72 -12.31 -28.81
CA LEU A 340 -26.43 -13.18 -29.73
C LEU A 340 -25.67 -13.17 -31.06
N VAL A 341 -24.96 -14.26 -31.36
CA VAL A 341 -24.34 -14.43 -32.67
C VAL A 341 -25.45 -14.67 -33.68
N TRP A 342 -25.66 -13.64 -34.51
CA TRP A 342 -26.50 -13.61 -35.69
C TRP A 342 -26.21 -14.80 -36.62
N LYS A 343 -26.98 -15.90 -36.46
CA LYS A 343 -27.02 -16.96 -37.48
C LYS A 343 -27.97 -16.53 -38.59
N ARG A 344 -27.40 -16.25 -39.77
CA ARG A 344 -28.16 -16.16 -41.03
C ARG A 344 -28.98 -17.43 -41.22
N SER A 345 -30.29 -17.28 -41.36
CA SER A 345 -31.18 -18.27 -41.96
C SER A 345 -31.94 -17.60 -43.10
N THR A 346 -31.91 -18.21 -44.27
CA THR A 346 -32.54 -17.71 -45.50
C THR A 346 -34.02 -18.09 -45.57
N ALA A 347 -34.86 -17.09 -45.91
CA ALA A 347 -36.19 -17.19 -46.51
C ALA A 347 -37.29 -18.02 -45.79
N LEU A 348 -38.34 -17.32 -45.29
CA LEU A 348 -39.70 -17.36 -45.86
C LEU A 348 -40.66 -16.43 -45.06
N HIS A 349 -41.56 -15.76 -45.80
CA HIS A 349 -42.79 -15.03 -45.41
C HIS A 349 -43.31 -15.19 -43.95
N CYS A 350 -43.72 -14.14 -43.21
CA CYS A 350 -44.91 -13.32 -43.49
C CYS A 350 -45.08 -12.10 -42.54
N HIS A 351 -46.02 -11.20 -42.88
CA HIS A 351 -46.60 -10.02 -42.19
C HIS A 351 -46.67 -10.04 -40.63
N SER A 352 -46.72 -8.91 -39.88
CA SER A 352 -47.43 -7.64 -40.14
C SER A 352 -46.96 -6.41 -39.30
N LEU A 353 -47.35 -5.21 -39.75
CA LEU A 353 -47.62 -3.90 -39.08
C LEU A 353 -47.38 -3.79 -37.53
N SER A 354 -46.86 -2.69 -36.95
CA SER A 354 -47.16 -1.25 -37.15
C SER A 354 -45.95 -0.39 -36.68
N GLN A 355 -45.51 0.71 -37.32
CA GLN A 355 -45.94 2.12 -37.12
C GLN A 355 -46.19 2.55 -35.66
N SER A 356 -45.70 3.68 -35.12
CA SER A 356 -44.76 4.76 -35.56
C SER A 356 -44.08 5.35 -34.28
N SER A 357 -43.33 6.46 -34.20
CA SER A 357 -42.83 7.58 -35.05
C SER A 357 -41.55 8.14 -34.35
N ALA A 358 -40.53 8.78 -34.95
CA ALA A 358 -40.45 9.99 -35.81
C ALA A 358 -40.85 11.29 -35.06
N MET A 359 -40.07 12.38 -34.96
CA MET A 359 -38.75 12.80 -35.52
C MET A 359 -38.00 13.67 -34.46
N ASP A 360 -36.66 13.77 -34.43
CA ASP A 360 -35.74 14.65 -35.21
C ASP A 360 -36.14 16.16 -35.19
N ASP A 361 -35.24 17.16 -35.24
CA ASP A 361 -33.84 17.20 -35.74
C ASP A 361 -33.05 18.46 -35.25
N ARG A 362 -31.75 18.52 -35.58
CA ARG A 362 -30.87 19.71 -35.81
C ARG A 362 -30.34 20.53 -34.62
N SER A 363 -29.11 21.07 -34.67
CA SER A 363 -28.08 21.24 -35.74
C SER A 363 -26.68 21.26 -35.06
N LEU A 364 -25.60 20.59 -35.48
CA LEU A 364 -24.75 20.78 -36.68
C LEU A 364 -24.23 22.23 -36.81
N ASP A 365 -22.93 22.56 -37.02
CA ASP A 365 -21.78 21.88 -37.65
C ASP A 365 -20.43 22.28 -36.97
N LEU A 366 -19.31 21.52 -36.89
CA LEU A 366 -18.43 20.87 -37.89
C LEU A 366 -17.39 21.81 -38.56
N GLN A 367 -16.07 21.61 -38.34
CA GLN A 367 -15.03 21.41 -39.39
C GLN A 367 -13.56 21.27 -38.91
N HIS A 368 -12.74 20.70 -39.80
CA HIS A 368 -11.44 20.01 -39.66
C HIS A 368 -10.13 20.83 -39.54
N SER A 369 -9.03 20.09 -39.30
CA SER A 369 -7.59 20.28 -39.65
C SER A 369 -6.66 20.63 -38.47
N SER A 370 -5.43 20.11 -38.34
CA SER A 370 -4.71 18.98 -38.98
C SER A 370 -3.59 18.49 -38.02
N HIS A 371 -3.16 17.23 -38.11
CA HIS A 371 -2.06 16.66 -37.30
C HIS A 371 -0.81 16.34 -38.14
N GLU A 372 0.37 16.75 -37.65
CA GLU A 372 1.64 16.03 -37.79
C GLU A 372 2.10 15.69 -36.35
N ALA A 373 2.15 14.45 -35.88
CA ALA A 373 2.92 13.28 -36.31
C ALA A 373 4.35 13.22 -35.72
N GLN A 374 4.46 12.75 -34.47
CA GLN A 374 5.56 11.86 -34.09
C GLN A 374 5.03 10.74 -33.20
N ALA A 375 5.34 9.49 -33.57
CA ALA A 375 4.64 8.31 -33.07
C ALA A 375 5.49 7.48 -32.11
N ASN A 376 4.86 6.95 -31.05
CA ASN A 376 5.32 5.77 -30.32
C ASN A 376 4.19 4.73 -30.32
N PRO A 377 4.37 3.53 -30.92
CA PRO A 377 3.28 2.59 -31.14
C PRO A 377 2.97 1.74 -29.90
N LEU A 378 1.84 2.03 -29.25
CA LEU A 378 1.17 1.13 -28.32
C LEU A 378 0.62 -0.10 -29.07
N MET A 379 1.43 -1.15 -29.20
CA MET A 379 0.96 -2.47 -29.67
C MET A 379 0.06 -3.11 -28.61
N LYS A 380 -1.25 -2.86 -28.70
CA LYS A 380 -2.28 -3.60 -27.96
C LYS A 380 -2.19 -5.10 -28.28
N ARG A 381 -1.80 -5.89 -27.29
CA ARG A 381 -1.63 -7.35 -27.42
C ARG A 381 -2.99 -8.04 -27.54
N PHE A 382 -3.41 -8.36 -28.76
CA PHE A 382 -4.53 -9.27 -28.99
C PHE A 382 -4.22 -10.64 -28.39
N ARG A 383 -5.13 -11.15 -27.53
CA ARG A 383 -5.10 -12.56 -27.09
C ARG A 383 -5.92 -13.39 -28.07
N LEU A 384 -5.26 -14.19 -28.90
CA LEU A 384 -5.91 -15.28 -29.62
C LEU A 384 -6.10 -16.50 -28.70
N GLY A 385 -7.10 -17.32 -29.00
CA GLY A 385 -7.68 -18.30 -28.07
C GLY A 385 -6.81 -19.51 -27.71
N GLN A 386 -7.31 -20.27 -26.74
CA GLN A 386 -6.75 -21.55 -26.29
C GLN A 386 -6.97 -22.63 -27.34
N ASP A 387 -5.93 -23.39 -27.67
CA ASP A 387 -6.08 -24.76 -28.16
C ASP A 387 -5.70 -25.76 -27.07
N LYS A 388 -6.50 -26.82 -26.95
CA LYS A 388 -6.29 -27.93 -26.01
C LYS A 388 -5.57 -29.07 -26.74
N THR A 389 -4.41 -29.47 -26.23
CA THR A 389 -3.81 -30.76 -26.56
C THR A 389 -3.50 -31.55 -25.29
N SER A 390 -4.43 -32.43 -24.92
CA SER A 390 -4.17 -33.54 -24.01
C SER A 390 -3.62 -34.72 -24.81
N VAL A 391 -2.42 -35.21 -24.47
CA VAL A 391 -1.92 -36.47 -25.02
C VAL A 391 -2.38 -37.62 -24.11
N SER A 392 -3.39 -38.35 -24.58
CA SER A 392 -3.79 -39.62 -23.98
C SER A 392 -2.76 -40.69 -24.35
N VAL A 393 -2.16 -41.32 -23.34
CA VAL A 393 -1.55 -42.64 -23.52
C VAL A 393 -2.66 -43.66 -23.28
N LYS A 394 -3.04 -44.39 -24.34
CA LYS A 394 -3.93 -45.54 -24.22
C LYS A 394 -3.16 -46.73 -23.64
N ALA A 395 -3.63 -47.23 -22.51
CA ALA A 395 -3.50 -48.62 -22.13
C ALA A 395 -4.88 -49.07 -21.64
N ASP A 396 -5.37 -50.18 -22.18
CA ASP A 396 -6.69 -50.76 -21.92
C ASP A 396 -6.53 -52.29 -22.02
N PRO A 397 -7.39 -53.12 -21.40
CA PRO A 397 -6.99 -53.65 -20.10
C PRO A 397 -7.11 -55.18 -20.00
N THR A 398 -6.43 -55.78 -19.02
CA THR A 398 -6.81 -57.10 -18.50
C THR A 398 -6.71 -57.10 -16.98
N ILE A 399 -7.72 -57.67 -16.35
CA ILE A 399 -7.95 -57.72 -14.90
C ILE A 399 -7.36 -59.02 -14.35
N GLU A 400 -6.63 -58.96 -13.23
CA GLU A 400 -6.85 -59.80 -12.04
C GLU A 400 -5.97 -59.35 -10.86
N GLN A 401 -6.56 -59.35 -9.65
CA GLN A 401 -5.94 -59.27 -8.33
C GLN A 401 -6.33 -60.55 -7.57
N PRO A 402 -5.78 -60.81 -6.38
CA PRO A 402 -4.37 -60.76 -5.94
C PRO A 402 -3.93 -62.18 -5.49
N ASP A 403 -2.75 -62.34 -4.87
CA ASP A 403 -2.63 -62.99 -3.53
C ASP A 403 -1.17 -63.25 -3.09
N GLU A 404 -0.97 -63.05 -1.78
CA GLU A 404 -0.13 -63.73 -0.78
C GLU A 404 1.37 -64.15 -0.97
N GLU A 405 2.04 -64.14 0.20
CA GLU A 405 3.30 -64.81 0.63
C GLU A 405 4.70 -64.48 0.07
N CYS A 406 5.39 -63.60 0.80
CA CYS A 406 6.48 -63.92 1.76
C CYS A 406 7.68 -64.85 1.39
N ASN A 407 8.88 -64.46 1.87
CA ASN A 407 10.14 -65.23 2.02
C ASN A 407 10.97 -65.56 0.74
N SER A 408 12.30 -65.72 0.76
CA SER A 408 13.39 -65.27 1.66
C SER A 408 14.79 -65.60 1.05
N HIS A 409 15.87 -65.05 1.63
CA HIS A 409 17.31 -65.38 1.42
C HIS A 409 17.96 -64.94 0.07
N VAL A 410 19.15 -64.30 -0.01
CA VAL A 410 20.49 -64.48 0.62
C VAL A 410 21.17 -65.77 0.11
N ARG A 411 22.25 -65.77 -0.72
CA ARG A 411 23.64 -65.40 -0.36
C ARG A 411 24.66 -65.56 -1.54
N THR A 412 25.71 -64.72 -1.53
CA THR A 412 27.13 -64.94 -1.97
C THR A 412 27.56 -65.49 -3.36
N ALA A 413 28.23 -64.61 -4.12
CA ALA A 413 29.68 -64.57 -4.40
C ALA A 413 30.47 -65.73 -5.06
N ASN A 414 31.24 -65.40 -6.12
CA ASN A 414 32.69 -65.65 -6.35
C ASN A 414 33.02 -65.15 -7.79
N GLN A 415 33.92 -64.19 -8.06
CA GLN A 415 35.40 -64.07 -7.89
C GLN A 415 36.17 -64.33 -9.23
N VAL A 416 37.37 -63.71 -9.35
CA VAL A 416 38.46 -63.91 -10.35
C VAL A 416 38.23 -63.32 -11.77
N GLU A 417 39.20 -62.72 -12.50
CA GLU A 417 40.36 -61.85 -12.20
C GLU A 417 40.97 -61.29 -13.53
N ASN A 418 41.68 -60.15 -13.46
CA ASN A 418 42.74 -59.62 -14.37
C ASN A 418 42.62 -59.57 -15.91
N GLY A 419 43.09 -58.43 -16.49
CA GLY A 419 43.50 -58.38 -17.91
C GLY A 419 43.65 -57.00 -18.58
N PHE A 420 44.54 -56.11 -18.11
CA PHE A 420 45.05 -54.99 -18.94
C PHE A 420 46.37 -55.36 -19.63
N PRO A 421 46.55 -55.04 -20.92
CA PRO A 421 47.55 -54.03 -21.35
C PRO A 421 47.09 -53.16 -22.56
N THR A 422 47.80 -52.15 -23.10
CA THR A 422 48.75 -51.13 -22.56
C THR A 422 49.12 -50.15 -23.70
N SER A 423 48.88 -48.83 -23.52
CA SER A 423 49.39 -47.66 -24.29
C SER A 423 49.14 -47.65 -25.83
N LEU A 424 49.24 -46.55 -26.60
CA LEU A 424 50.22 -45.45 -26.59
C LEU A 424 49.73 -44.18 -27.33
N ASP A 425 50.34 -43.03 -27.01
CA ASP A 425 50.21 -41.72 -27.68
C ASP A 425 50.60 -41.72 -29.18
N GLY A 426 50.17 -40.68 -29.92
CA GLY A 426 50.70 -40.40 -31.27
C GLY A 426 50.12 -39.16 -31.97
N ARG A 427 50.64 -37.96 -31.67
CA ARG A 427 50.18 -36.65 -32.17
C ARG A 427 50.95 -36.15 -33.40
N SER A 428 50.25 -35.63 -34.42
CA SER A 428 50.73 -34.58 -35.35
C SER A 428 49.55 -34.02 -36.17
N ALA A 429 49.56 -32.85 -36.83
CA ALA A 429 50.04 -31.49 -36.56
C ALA A 429 49.79 -30.66 -37.85
N ASN A 430 48.89 -29.67 -37.78
CA ASN A 430 48.78 -28.41 -38.55
C ASN A 430 49.14 -28.30 -40.05
N PHE A 431 48.20 -27.77 -40.86
CA PHE A 431 48.34 -26.73 -41.92
C PHE A 431 46.93 -26.10 -42.12
N ILE A 432 46.67 -24.85 -41.70
CA ILE A 432 46.79 -23.54 -42.40
C ILE A 432 45.69 -23.26 -43.46
N GLU A 433 44.95 -22.17 -43.21
CA GLU A 433 44.15 -21.26 -44.08
C GLU A 433 43.26 -21.80 -45.22
N ALA A 434 41.96 -21.49 -45.14
CA ALA A 434 41.33 -20.47 -46.00
C ALA A 434 39.99 -19.99 -45.37
N GLU A 435 39.68 -18.70 -45.51
CA GLU A 435 38.30 -18.21 -45.29
C GLU A 435 37.44 -18.53 -46.51
N ASP A 436 36.14 -18.78 -46.30
CA ASP A 436 35.08 -18.26 -47.15
C ASP A 436 33.74 -18.30 -46.38
N SER A 437 32.94 -17.24 -46.51
CA SER A 437 31.61 -17.12 -45.92
C SER A 437 30.49 -17.35 -46.95
N PRO A 438 29.22 -17.25 -46.53
CA PRO A 438 28.27 -18.35 -46.47
C PRO A 438 27.68 -18.75 -47.84
N SER A 439 27.17 -19.97 -47.94
CA SER A 439 26.33 -20.39 -49.06
C SER A 439 25.01 -20.97 -48.56
N ASP A 440 23.93 -20.23 -48.79
CA ASP A 440 22.56 -20.73 -48.62
C ASP A 440 22.29 -21.83 -49.64
N SER A 441 21.81 -22.97 -49.18
CA SER A 441 21.28 -24.03 -50.04
C SER A 441 20.23 -24.85 -49.31
N GLU A 442 18.97 -24.46 -49.49
CA GLU A 442 17.84 -25.34 -49.19
C GLU A 442 17.94 -26.60 -50.05
N SER A 443 18.15 -27.75 -49.39
CA SER A 443 18.15 -29.07 -50.01
C SER A 443 17.14 -29.94 -49.29
N ILE A 444 15.95 -30.05 -49.86
CA ILE A 444 14.97 -31.06 -49.46
C ILE A 444 15.49 -32.42 -49.95
N GLY A 445 16.11 -33.17 -49.04
CA GLY A 445 16.64 -34.51 -49.30
C GLY A 445 16.19 -35.50 -48.23
N GLU A 446 15.16 -36.30 -48.54
CA GLU A 446 14.73 -37.43 -47.70
C GLU A 446 15.77 -38.57 -47.71
N GLY A 447 16.89 -38.38 -47.01
CA GLY A 447 17.94 -39.38 -46.82
C GLY A 447 17.69 -40.26 -45.60
N LYS A 448 17.08 -41.44 -45.80
CA LYS A 448 16.94 -42.46 -44.72
C LYS A 448 18.31 -42.99 -44.30
N SER A 449 18.81 -42.61 -43.13
CA SER A 449 19.97 -43.24 -42.47
C SER A 449 19.53 -44.12 -41.29
N PRO A 450 20.21 -45.27 -41.03
CA PRO A 450 19.71 -46.24 -40.05
C PRO A 450 19.87 -45.77 -38.60
N LEU A 451 18.82 -46.00 -37.82
CA LEU A 451 18.81 -45.81 -36.37
C LEU A 451 19.74 -46.85 -35.71
N ASN A 452 20.80 -46.42 -35.01
CA ASN A 452 21.45 -47.25 -33.98
C ASN A 452 22.36 -46.43 -33.04
N SER A 453 21.77 -45.91 -31.96
CA SER A 453 22.44 -45.64 -30.68
C SER A 453 21.37 -45.30 -29.64
N MET A 454 21.04 -46.25 -28.76
CA MET A 454 20.17 -46.01 -27.59
C MET A 454 20.93 -45.25 -26.49
N ALA A 455 21.30 -44.01 -26.77
CA ALA A 455 21.36 -43.00 -25.72
C ALA A 455 19.97 -42.38 -25.61
N SER A 456 19.41 -42.32 -24.40
CA SER A 456 18.17 -41.60 -24.11
C SER A 456 18.37 -40.10 -24.40
N ARG A 457 18.08 -39.67 -25.64
CA ARG A 457 17.98 -38.25 -25.99
C ARG A 457 16.71 -37.71 -25.32
N ARG A 458 16.83 -37.28 -24.07
CA ARG A 458 15.96 -36.22 -23.57
C ARG A 458 16.15 -35.02 -24.49
N ASN A 459 15.05 -34.47 -24.98
CA ASN A 459 15.09 -33.29 -25.82
C ASN A 459 15.59 -32.10 -24.96
N PRO A 460 16.48 -31.26 -25.50
CA PRO A 460 16.91 -30.05 -24.80
C PRO A 460 15.71 -29.14 -24.50
N ILE A 461 15.87 -28.27 -23.51
CA ILE A 461 14.82 -27.34 -23.09
C ILE A 461 14.46 -26.43 -24.27
N SER A 462 13.21 -26.53 -24.74
CA SER A 462 12.78 -25.84 -25.96
C SER A 462 12.77 -24.32 -25.85
N ASP A 463 12.97 -23.63 -26.97
CA ASP A 463 12.86 -22.16 -27.07
C ASP A 463 11.50 -21.65 -26.62
N MET A 464 10.43 -22.43 -26.84
CA MET A 464 9.09 -22.14 -26.32
C MET A 464 9.06 -22.11 -24.79
N THR A 465 9.81 -22.99 -24.11
CA THR A 465 9.95 -22.99 -22.65
C THR A 465 10.75 -21.77 -22.17
N ILE A 466 11.84 -21.42 -22.87
CA ILE A 466 12.67 -20.24 -22.57
C ILE A 466 11.84 -18.95 -22.71
N PHE A 467 11.14 -18.80 -23.84
CA PHE A 467 10.26 -17.66 -24.11
C PHE A 467 9.12 -17.52 -23.08
N LYS A 468 8.49 -18.64 -22.71
CA LYS A 468 7.49 -18.67 -21.62
C LYS A 468 8.10 -18.21 -20.29
N TYR A 469 9.29 -18.68 -19.93
CA TYR A 469 9.97 -18.28 -18.69
C TYR A 469 10.26 -16.77 -18.66
N CYS A 470 10.75 -16.21 -19.76
CA CYS A 470 11.02 -14.77 -19.87
C CYS A 470 9.75 -13.93 -19.66
N LEU A 471 8.60 -14.35 -20.20
CA LEU A 471 7.31 -13.64 -20.06
C LEU A 471 6.51 -13.97 -18.80
N ALA A 472 6.88 -15.03 -18.07
CA ALA A 472 6.14 -15.53 -16.91
C ALA A 472 6.25 -14.61 -15.67
N SER A 473 5.18 -14.60 -14.86
CA SER A 473 5.19 -14.02 -13.51
C SER A 473 6.11 -14.81 -12.57
N LEU A 474 6.45 -14.24 -11.40
CA LEU A 474 7.33 -14.92 -10.42
C LEU A 474 6.78 -16.27 -9.94
N ALA A 475 5.46 -16.38 -9.78
CA ALA A 475 4.80 -17.63 -9.38
C ALA A 475 4.88 -18.69 -10.50
N GLU A 476 4.64 -18.31 -11.75
CA GLU A 476 4.78 -19.19 -12.91
C GLU A 476 6.24 -19.63 -13.11
N ARG A 477 7.20 -18.70 -12.98
CA ARG A 477 8.65 -19.00 -13.01
C ARG A 477 9.05 -19.99 -11.90
N SER A 478 8.49 -19.85 -10.70
CA SER A 478 8.75 -20.75 -9.57
C SER A 478 8.28 -22.17 -9.89
N LEU A 479 7.05 -22.30 -10.40
CA LEU A 479 6.48 -23.59 -10.81
C LEU A 479 7.30 -24.24 -11.95
N MET A 480 7.62 -23.47 -12.99
CA MET A 480 8.47 -23.93 -14.10
C MET A 480 9.83 -24.40 -13.63
N LEU A 481 10.49 -23.68 -12.70
CA LEU A 481 11.79 -24.10 -12.18
C LEU A 481 11.71 -25.30 -11.24
N LYS A 482 10.63 -25.46 -10.47
CA LYS A 482 10.39 -26.68 -9.69
C LYS A 482 10.29 -27.92 -10.59
N GLU A 483 9.57 -27.82 -11.70
CA GLU A 483 9.48 -28.88 -12.71
C GLU A 483 10.84 -29.12 -13.40
N ILE A 484 11.44 -28.08 -13.97
CA ILE A 484 12.71 -28.18 -14.72
C ILE A 484 13.84 -28.70 -13.83
N ALA A 485 14.01 -28.20 -12.61
CA ALA A 485 15.08 -28.63 -11.71
C ALA A 485 14.99 -30.11 -11.31
N THR A 486 13.76 -30.66 -11.27
CA THR A 486 13.49 -32.07 -10.96
C THR A 486 13.94 -33.00 -12.09
N PHE A 487 13.73 -32.60 -13.35
CA PHE A 487 13.99 -33.47 -14.51
C PHE A 487 15.26 -33.16 -15.30
N ALA A 488 15.67 -31.89 -15.41
CA ALA A 488 16.81 -31.47 -16.21
C ALA A 488 18.16 -31.80 -15.55
N SER A 489 19.15 -32.14 -16.37
CA SER A 489 20.56 -32.27 -15.98
C SER A 489 21.17 -30.91 -15.61
N GLY A 490 22.35 -30.92 -14.98
CA GLY A 490 23.07 -29.68 -14.67
C GLY A 490 23.43 -28.88 -15.94
N LYS A 491 23.74 -29.58 -17.04
CA LYS A 491 24.08 -28.95 -18.33
C LYS A 491 22.87 -28.22 -18.94
N GLU A 492 21.72 -28.87 -18.98
CA GLU A 492 20.47 -28.27 -19.50
C GLU A 492 20.04 -27.05 -18.67
N ILE A 493 20.25 -27.06 -17.34
CA ILE A 493 19.98 -25.90 -16.48
C ILE A 493 20.95 -24.74 -16.76
N SER A 494 22.24 -25.02 -17.00
CA SER A 494 23.20 -23.99 -17.41
C SER A 494 22.89 -23.43 -18.80
N GLU A 495 22.47 -24.26 -19.75
CA GLU A 495 22.03 -23.83 -21.08
C GLU A 495 20.77 -22.94 -20.98
N LEU A 496 19.77 -23.33 -20.18
CA LEU A 496 18.60 -22.49 -19.88
C LEU A 496 19.01 -21.16 -19.23
N ALA A 497 19.90 -21.18 -18.24
CA ALA A 497 20.38 -19.98 -17.56
C ALA A 497 21.07 -19.01 -18.54
N ASN A 498 21.90 -19.52 -19.44
CA ASN A 498 22.57 -18.73 -20.47
C ASN A 498 21.58 -18.13 -21.46
N HIS A 499 20.66 -18.93 -22.01
CA HIS A 499 19.66 -18.43 -22.96
C HIS A 499 18.71 -17.41 -22.32
N VAL A 500 18.22 -17.64 -21.11
CA VAL A 500 17.38 -16.66 -20.41
C VAL A 500 18.15 -15.38 -20.11
N SER A 501 19.42 -15.46 -19.70
CA SER A 501 20.25 -14.28 -19.47
C SER A 501 20.45 -13.46 -20.75
N LEU A 502 20.68 -14.14 -21.87
CA LEU A 502 20.80 -13.53 -23.21
C LEU A 502 19.50 -12.83 -23.64
N TYR A 503 18.36 -13.54 -23.60
CA TYR A 503 17.08 -12.99 -24.08
C TYR A 503 16.45 -11.96 -23.14
N SER A 504 16.76 -11.98 -21.84
CA SER A 504 16.32 -10.95 -20.89
C SER A 504 17.29 -9.77 -20.76
N GLY A 505 18.49 -9.86 -21.33
CA GLY A 505 19.58 -8.90 -21.10
C GLY A 505 20.07 -8.85 -19.65
N CYS A 506 19.75 -9.85 -18.82
CA CYS A 506 19.94 -9.78 -17.36
C CYS A 506 20.42 -11.12 -16.78
N SER A 507 21.71 -11.18 -16.42
CA SER A 507 22.36 -12.36 -15.85
C SER A 507 21.84 -12.76 -14.46
N HIS A 508 21.18 -11.85 -13.73
CA HIS A 508 20.51 -12.17 -12.46
C HIS A 508 19.49 -13.30 -12.65
N HIS A 509 18.75 -13.34 -13.77
CA HIS A 509 17.82 -14.44 -14.05
C HIS A 509 18.54 -15.78 -14.23
N GLY A 510 19.68 -15.80 -14.93
CA GLY A 510 20.51 -17.01 -15.06
C GLY A 510 20.98 -17.52 -13.70
N ASN A 511 21.40 -16.64 -12.79
CA ASN A 511 21.84 -17.01 -11.46
C ASN A 511 20.73 -17.67 -10.62
N GLN A 512 19.49 -17.16 -10.67
CA GLN A 512 18.35 -17.80 -9.98
C GLN A 512 17.96 -19.17 -10.59
N ILE A 513 18.20 -19.37 -11.89
CA ILE A 513 18.01 -20.65 -12.58
C ILE A 513 19.08 -21.66 -12.14
N LEU A 514 20.35 -21.25 -12.10
CA LEU A 514 21.47 -22.10 -11.64
C LEU A 514 21.30 -22.53 -10.17
N LEU A 515 20.75 -21.64 -9.33
CA LEU A 515 20.46 -21.91 -7.92
C LEU A 515 19.37 -22.98 -7.72
N ALA A 516 18.34 -22.98 -8.59
CA ALA A 516 17.09 -23.72 -8.41
C ALA A 516 17.27 -25.19 -8.00
N LYS A 517 18.16 -25.92 -8.69
CA LYS A 517 18.34 -27.36 -8.45
C LYS A 517 18.94 -27.70 -7.09
N ARG A 518 19.82 -26.84 -6.56
CA ARG A 518 20.34 -27.05 -5.21
C ARG A 518 19.32 -26.60 -4.16
N LEU A 519 18.71 -25.42 -4.34
CA LEU A 519 17.65 -24.88 -3.47
C LEU A 519 16.55 -25.90 -3.21
N ILE A 520 15.99 -26.50 -4.28
CA ILE A 520 14.90 -27.47 -4.18
C ILE A 520 15.37 -28.77 -3.52
N LYS A 521 16.55 -29.29 -3.90
CA LYS A 521 17.10 -30.53 -3.34
C LYS A 521 17.36 -30.37 -1.83
N ASP A 522 18.06 -29.32 -1.45
CA ASP A 522 18.49 -29.09 -0.07
C ASP A 522 17.29 -28.78 0.83
N GLY A 523 16.33 -28.00 0.35
CA GLY A 523 15.07 -27.74 1.06
C GLY A 523 14.21 -28.98 1.23
N THR A 524 14.09 -29.82 0.19
CA THR A 524 13.36 -31.11 0.29
C THR A 524 14.01 -32.06 1.29
N ASN A 525 15.34 -32.06 1.38
CA ASN A 525 16.07 -32.88 2.35
C ASN A 525 15.89 -32.34 3.77
N LEU A 526 16.05 -31.03 3.98
CA LEU A 526 15.84 -30.40 5.28
C LEU A 526 14.41 -30.61 5.80
N TRP A 527 13.39 -30.41 4.96
CA TRP A 527 12.00 -30.68 5.34
C TRP A 527 11.78 -32.13 5.78
N LYS A 528 12.40 -33.11 5.11
CA LYS A 528 12.31 -34.53 5.48
C LYS A 528 13.04 -34.87 6.78
N VAL A 529 14.09 -34.14 7.13
CA VAL A 529 14.79 -34.30 8.43
C VAL A 529 13.92 -33.75 9.56
N MET A 530 13.38 -32.53 9.40
CA MET A 530 12.56 -31.88 10.42
C MET A 530 11.16 -32.50 10.56
N SER A 531 10.55 -32.96 9.47
CA SER A 531 9.23 -33.60 9.44
C SER A 531 9.22 -34.90 8.63
N PRO A 532 9.78 -36.00 9.17
CA PRO A 532 9.83 -37.30 8.48
C PRO A 532 8.46 -37.84 8.06
N ASN A 533 7.41 -37.42 8.79
CA ASN A 533 6.02 -37.86 8.61
C ASN A 533 5.11 -36.74 8.07
N ASN A 534 5.64 -35.60 7.59
CA ASN A 534 4.88 -34.44 7.10
C ASN A 534 3.84 -33.86 8.09
N HIS A 535 4.12 -33.90 9.39
CA HIS A 535 3.37 -33.17 10.42
C HIS A 535 3.84 -31.72 10.53
N HIS A 536 2.99 -30.89 11.15
CA HIS A 536 3.34 -29.55 11.62
C HIS A 536 4.46 -29.63 12.66
N ILE A 537 5.49 -28.80 12.55
CA ILE A 537 6.63 -28.77 13.48
C ILE A 537 6.51 -27.53 14.37
N PRO A 538 6.65 -27.61 15.71
CA PRO A 538 6.80 -26.42 16.54
C PRO A 538 8.02 -25.60 16.11
N TRP A 539 7.88 -24.27 15.99
CA TRP A 539 8.93 -23.38 15.48
C TRP A 539 10.29 -23.60 16.18
N GLU A 540 10.27 -23.67 17.52
CA GLU A 540 11.48 -23.85 18.34
C GLU A 540 12.24 -25.15 18.02
N ASN A 541 11.55 -26.19 17.55
CA ASN A 541 12.18 -27.45 17.13
C ASN A 541 12.79 -27.36 15.73
N ALA A 542 12.30 -26.46 14.87
CA ALA A 542 12.81 -26.25 13.52
C ALA A 542 14.01 -25.29 13.48
N VAL A 543 14.12 -24.37 14.45
CA VAL A 543 15.19 -23.35 14.53
C VAL A 543 16.59 -23.94 14.38
N TYR A 544 16.91 -25.00 15.14
CA TYR A 544 18.24 -25.61 15.14
C TYR A 544 18.65 -26.16 13.77
N GLU A 545 17.76 -26.91 13.13
CA GLU A 545 17.98 -27.52 11.82
C GLU A 545 18.08 -26.48 10.69
N ILE A 546 17.27 -25.41 10.78
CA ILE A 546 17.33 -24.26 9.86
C ILE A 546 18.68 -23.53 10.01
N GLU A 547 19.14 -23.29 11.23
CA GLU A 547 20.42 -22.64 11.51
C GLU A 547 21.62 -23.50 11.06
N GLU A 548 21.60 -24.81 11.32
CA GLU A 548 22.68 -25.71 10.89
C GLU A 548 22.83 -25.73 9.37
N GLN A 549 21.73 -25.87 8.63
CA GLN A 549 21.80 -25.83 7.16
C GLN A 549 22.16 -24.42 6.65
N PHE A 550 21.69 -23.34 7.29
CA PHE A 550 22.12 -21.98 6.96
C PHE A 550 23.64 -21.84 7.06
N MET A 551 24.24 -22.19 8.19
CA MET A 551 25.68 -22.06 8.44
C MET A 551 26.51 -22.88 7.44
N LYS A 552 26.05 -24.09 7.13
CA LYS A 552 26.65 -25.00 6.15
C LYS A 552 26.59 -24.47 4.71
N ILE A 553 25.49 -23.84 4.30
CA ILE A 553 25.37 -23.22 2.97
C ILE A 553 26.21 -21.94 2.93
N ALA A 554 26.08 -21.08 3.94
CA ALA A 554 26.79 -19.82 4.07
C ALA A 554 28.32 -19.97 4.21
N SER A 555 28.81 -21.19 4.45
CA SER A 555 30.23 -21.46 4.74
C SER A 555 30.74 -20.55 5.86
N CYS A 556 29.92 -20.38 6.90
CA CYS A 556 30.18 -19.53 8.05
C CYS A 556 30.50 -20.40 9.27
N CYS A 557 31.56 -20.06 9.99
CA CYS A 557 31.98 -20.78 11.20
C CYS A 557 32.00 -19.91 12.47
N SER A 558 31.73 -18.60 12.34
CA SER A 558 31.96 -17.61 13.41
C SER A 558 30.74 -16.77 13.80
N ARG A 559 29.73 -16.65 12.93
CA ARG A 559 28.51 -15.85 13.16
C ARG A 559 27.26 -16.68 12.87
N SER A 560 26.64 -17.16 13.95
CA SER A 560 25.35 -17.84 13.91
C SER A 560 24.18 -16.84 13.72
N LEU A 561 22.95 -17.33 13.60
CA LEU A 561 21.75 -16.50 13.55
C LEU A 561 21.41 -15.97 14.95
N SER A 562 21.19 -14.67 15.07
CA SER A 562 20.75 -14.07 16.33
C SER A 562 19.26 -14.34 16.58
N PRO A 563 18.79 -14.19 17.83
CA PRO A 563 17.36 -14.24 18.13
C PRO A 563 16.51 -13.22 17.33
N GLN A 564 17.11 -12.11 16.87
CA GLN A 564 16.43 -11.14 16.00
C GLN A 564 16.28 -11.69 14.58
N ASP A 565 17.35 -12.29 14.03
CA ASP A 565 17.34 -12.92 12.71
C ASP A 565 16.30 -14.05 12.65
N LEU A 566 16.25 -14.90 13.67
CA LEU A 566 15.27 -15.99 13.79
C LEU A 566 13.82 -15.47 13.88
N ASN A 567 13.59 -14.38 14.62
CA ASN A 567 12.27 -13.75 14.68
C ASN A 567 11.85 -13.18 13.31
N LEU A 568 12.77 -12.61 12.53
CA LEU A 568 12.44 -12.15 11.18
C LEU A 568 12.18 -13.34 10.23
N LEU A 569 12.95 -14.43 10.33
CA LEU A 569 12.67 -15.65 9.56
C LEU A 569 11.28 -16.21 9.87
N ARG A 570 10.85 -16.23 11.14
CA ARG A 570 9.50 -16.62 11.55
C ARG A 570 8.42 -15.74 10.88
N ARG A 571 8.63 -14.42 10.84
CA ARG A 571 7.74 -13.47 10.12
C ARG A 571 7.70 -13.75 8.61
N ILE A 572 8.84 -14.03 7.97
CA ILE A 572 8.93 -14.35 6.54
C ILE A 572 8.23 -15.70 6.22
N ALA A 573 8.31 -16.67 7.12
CA ALA A 573 7.57 -17.93 7.00
C ALA A 573 6.04 -17.75 7.08
N GLY A 574 5.58 -16.68 7.75
CA GLY A 574 4.16 -16.47 8.06
C GLY A 574 3.62 -17.48 9.06
N CYS A 575 4.44 -17.98 9.99
CA CYS A 575 4.04 -18.94 11.01
C CYS A 575 4.11 -18.34 12.42
N GLN A 576 3.16 -18.73 13.27
CA GLN A 576 3.15 -18.41 14.70
C GLN A 576 3.94 -19.48 15.48
N GLU A 577 3.24 -20.42 16.13
CA GLU A 577 3.87 -21.51 16.90
C GLU A 577 4.30 -22.71 16.04
N TYR A 578 3.62 -22.97 14.91
CA TYR A 578 3.81 -24.18 14.11
C TYR A 578 4.15 -23.89 12.64
N LEU A 579 5.17 -24.57 12.13
CA LEU A 579 5.66 -24.51 10.76
C LEU A 579 5.00 -25.59 9.89
N THR A 580 4.36 -25.16 8.80
CA THR A 580 3.86 -26.03 7.71
C THR A 580 4.90 -26.17 6.60
N GLN A 581 4.73 -27.14 5.70
CA GLN A 581 5.58 -27.25 4.51
C GLN A 581 5.51 -25.98 3.64
N GLU A 582 4.32 -25.38 3.49
CA GLU A 582 4.16 -24.15 2.69
C GLU A 582 4.89 -22.95 3.34
N ASN A 583 4.80 -22.82 4.66
CA ASN A 583 5.48 -21.76 5.42
C ASN A 583 7.01 -21.96 5.39
N PHE A 584 7.47 -23.21 5.48
CA PHE A 584 8.88 -23.55 5.25
C PHE A 584 9.33 -23.21 3.81
N GLU A 585 8.54 -23.52 2.79
CA GLU A 585 8.88 -23.18 1.40
C GLU A 585 9.00 -21.65 1.19
N LYS A 586 8.13 -20.85 1.81
CA LYS A 586 8.22 -19.37 1.79
C LYS A 586 9.53 -18.88 2.41
N LEU A 587 9.85 -19.35 3.62
CA LEU A 587 11.11 -19.06 4.32
C LEU A 587 12.33 -19.50 3.51
N TRP A 588 12.31 -20.71 2.96
CA TRP A 588 13.45 -21.29 2.25
C TRP A 588 13.75 -20.59 0.93
N CYS A 589 12.71 -20.15 0.21
CA CYS A 589 12.86 -19.35 -0.99
C CYS A 589 13.51 -17.97 -0.72
N TRP A 590 13.48 -17.47 0.52
CA TRP A 590 14.22 -16.26 0.91
C TRP A 590 15.61 -16.58 1.49
N LEU A 591 15.68 -17.51 2.45
CA LEU A 591 16.90 -17.83 3.19
C LEU A 591 17.98 -18.48 2.33
N TYR A 592 17.63 -19.36 1.39
CA TYR A 592 18.62 -20.09 0.59
C TYR A 592 19.43 -19.19 -0.36
N PRO A 593 18.83 -18.25 -1.14
CA PRO A 593 19.59 -17.25 -1.89
C PRO A 593 20.50 -16.38 -1.01
N VAL A 594 20.02 -15.96 0.17
CA VAL A 594 20.81 -15.17 1.13
C VAL A 594 22.03 -15.95 1.62
N ALA A 595 21.85 -17.18 2.10
CA ALA A 595 22.93 -18.05 2.52
C ALA A 595 23.95 -18.29 1.39
N PHE A 596 23.47 -18.51 0.16
CA PHE A 596 24.33 -18.73 -1.01
C PHE A 596 25.13 -17.50 -1.45
N ILE A 597 24.66 -16.27 -1.18
CA ILE A 597 25.47 -15.07 -1.39
C ILE A 597 26.47 -14.87 -0.26
N ILE A 598 26.10 -15.19 0.99
CA ILE A 598 27.03 -15.14 2.14
C ILE A 598 28.18 -16.13 1.97
N SER A 599 27.97 -17.24 1.25
CA SER A 599 29.02 -18.20 0.90
C SER A 599 30.03 -17.71 -0.14
N ARG A 600 29.95 -16.45 -0.60
CA ARG A 600 30.89 -15.88 -1.59
C ARG A 600 32.01 -15.12 -0.91
N ASP A 601 33.22 -15.27 -1.43
CA ASP A 601 34.47 -14.73 -0.85
C ASP A 601 34.46 -13.21 -0.61
N TRP A 602 33.61 -12.47 -1.32
CA TRP A 602 33.46 -11.01 -1.19
C TRP A 602 32.34 -10.56 -0.23
N ILE A 603 31.45 -11.46 0.22
CA ILE A 603 30.46 -11.20 1.30
C ILE A 603 30.85 -11.90 2.60
N ASN A 604 31.38 -13.12 2.54
CA ASN A 604 31.69 -13.92 3.73
C ASN A 604 32.54 -13.14 4.78
N PRO A 605 33.59 -12.37 4.41
CA PRO A 605 34.35 -11.57 5.38
C PRO A 605 33.55 -10.43 6.01
N ILE A 606 32.60 -9.85 5.25
CA ILE A 606 31.75 -8.73 5.66
C ILE A 606 30.65 -9.21 6.59
N TRP A 607 30.04 -10.36 6.30
CA TRP A 607 29.10 -11.02 7.20
C TRP A 607 29.76 -11.44 8.53
N ASN A 608 30.97 -12.01 8.45
CA ASN A 608 31.72 -12.49 9.61
C ASN A 608 32.38 -11.38 10.45
N SER A 609 32.39 -10.13 9.96
CA SER A 609 32.99 -9.00 10.68
C SER A 609 32.13 -8.60 11.88
N THR A 610 32.69 -8.72 13.09
CA THR A 610 32.02 -8.35 14.34
C THR A 610 32.33 -6.91 14.79
N SER A 611 33.40 -6.30 14.26
CA SER A 611 33.75 -4.90 14.51
C SER A 611 34.62 -4.35 13.37
N PRO A 612 34.14 -3.36 12.59
CA PRO A 612 32.76 -2.86 12.58
C PRO A 612 31.77 -3.89 11.98
N LYS A 613 30.50 -3.85 12.39
CA LYS A 613 29.47 -4.85 12.03
C LYS A 613 28.79 -4.49 10.70
N TRP A 614 29.48 -4.69 9.58
CA TRP A 614 29.06 -4.24 8.25
C TRP A 614 27.64 -4.63 7.81
N ILE A 615 27.22 -5.87 8.09
CA ILE A 615 25.85 -6.33 7.84
C ILE A 615 25.20 -6.58 9.20
N GLU A 616 24.17 -5.80 9.54
CA GLU A 616 23.49 -5.90 10.85
C GLU A 616 22.88 -7.28 11.09
N GLY A 617 22.40 -7.92 10.03
CA GLY A 617 21.78 -9.24 10.07
C GLY A 617 20.64 -9.30 9.07
N PHE A 618 19.58 -9.99 9.44
CA PHE A 618 18.30 -9.97 8.77
C PHE A 618 17.44 -8.90 9.45
N ILE A 619 17.36 -7.72 8.84
CA ILE A 619 16.54 -6.60 9.27
C ILE A 619 15.62 -6.13 8.15
N THR A 620 14.41 -5.70 8.51
CA THR A 620 13.45 -5.09 7.59
C THR A 620 13.93 -3.72 7.08
N LYS A 621 13.23 -3.18 6.08
CA LYS A 621 13.43 -1.79 5.62
C LYS A 621 13.28 -0.81 6.78
N GLU A 622 12.21 -0.94 7.55
CA GLU A 622 11.87 0.05 8.58
C GLU A 622 12.76 -0.06 9.83
N GLU A 623 13.28 -1.26 10.16
CA GLU A 623 14.31 -1.44 11.20
C GLU A 623 15.65 -0.79 10.79
N ALA A 624 15.99 -0.79 9.49
CA ALA A 624 17.14 -0.04 8.97
C ALA A 624 16.89 1.47 8.95
N GLU A 625 15.69 1.94 8.55
CA GLU A 625 15.31 3.35 8.61
C GLU A 625 15.33 3.88 10.04
N SER A 626 14.79 3.11 10.99
CA SER A 626 14.77 3.45 12.43
C SER A 626 16.19 3.49 13.01
N SER A 627 17.09 2.58 12.58
CA SER A 627 18.51 2.63 12.95
C SER A 627 19.23 3.87 12.40
N LEU A 628 18.79 4.41 11.26
CA LEU A 628 19.29 5.65 10.65
C LEU A 628 18.57 6.92 11.16
N GLN A 629 17.58 6.78 12.05
CA GLN A 629 16.98 7.88 12.81
C GLN A 629 17.75 8.08 14.13
N GLY A 630 18.20 9.32 14.36
CA GLY A 630 18.79 9.78 15.62
C GLY A 630 17.76 10.47 16.52
N PRO A 631 18.15 10.86 17.75
CA PRO A 631 17.24 11.45 18.74
C PRO A 631 16.73 12.86 18.39
N THR A 632 17.22 13.47 17.30
CA THR A 632 16.85 14.83 16.83
C THR A 632 16.56 14.86 15.32
N GLY A 633 16.16 13.73 14.72
CA GLY A 633 16.02 13.56 13.27
C GLY A 633 17.03 12.56 12.70
N PHE A 634 17.16 12.46 11.37
CA PHE A 634 18.08 11.50 10.73
C PHE A 634 19.54 11.68 11.15
N GLN A 635 20.31 10.59 11.12
CA GLN A 635 21.77 10.63 11.30
C GLN A 635 22.44 11.49 10.21
N GLU A 636 23.69 11.89 10.42
CA GLU A 636 24.41 12.75 9.46
C GLU A 636 24.49 12.11 8.05
N PRO A 637 24.41 12.91 6.97
CA PRO A 637 24.54 12.44 5.60
C PRO A 637 25.76 11.55 5.35
N GLY A 638 25.56 10.55 4.51
CA GLY A 638 26.52 9.50 4.21
C GLY A 638 26.58 8.36 5.23
N THR A 639 25.74 8.37 6.27
CA THR A 639 25.58 7.22 7.18
C THR A 639 24.77 6.11 6.51
N PHE A 640 25.28 4.87 6.49
CA PHE A 640 24.65 3.74 5.79
C PHE A 640 24.69 2.40 6.55
N ILE A 641 23.74 1.51 6.22
CA ILE A 641 23.64 0.14 6.74
C ILE A 641 23.41 -0.84 5.56
N LEU A 642 24.04 -2.02 5.61
CA LEU A 642 23.79 -3.11 4.66
C LEU A 642 22.76 -4.10 5.21
N ARG A 643 21.80 -4.49 4.37
CA ARG A 643 20.77 -5.49 4.69
C ARG A 643 20.38 -6.35 3.49
N PHE A 644 19.75 -7.49 3.76
CA PHE A 644 19.03 -8.27 2.75
C PHE A 644 17.57 -7.81 2.66
N PRO A 645 17.02 -7.51 1.47
CA PRO A 645 15.64 -7.08 1.32
C PRO A 645 14.65 -8.24 1.51
N THR A 646 13.64 -8.06 2.34
CA THR A 646 12.64 -9.10 2.64
C THR A 646 11.65 -9.31 1.48
N SER A 647 11.46 -8.32 0.62
CA SER A 647 10.57 -8.39 -0.56
C SER A 647 11.16 -9.12 -1.78
N ARG A 648 12.26 -9.86 -1.63
CA ARG A 648 13.03 -10.47 -2.74
C ARG A 648 13.35 -11.93 -2.47
N SER A 649 12.35 -12.79 -2.66
CA SER A 649 12.48 -14.25 -2.57
C SER A 649 12.64 -14.90 -3.95
N TRP A 650 13.29 -16.06 -4.01
CA TRP A 650 13.43 -16.86 -5.23
C TRP A 650 12.06 -17.16 -5.87
N PRO A 651 11.90 -17.05 -7.20
CA PRO A 651 12.92 -16.84 -8.23
C PRO A 651 13.07 -15.38 -8.70
N HIS A 652 12.85 -14.39 -7.82
CA HIS A 652 13.12 -12.98 -8.14
C HIS A 652 14.60 -12.79 -8.52
N PRO A 653 14.95 -12.07 -9.61
CA PRO A 653 16.35 -11.88 -10.03
C PRO A 653 17.25 -11.40 -8.89
N ASP A 654 16.79 -10.39 -8.13
CA ASP A 654 17.51 -9.84 -6.97
C ASP A 654 17.45 -10.68 -5.68
N ALA A 655 16.92 -11.90 -5.69
CA ALA A 655 16.83 -12.72 -4.47
C ALA A 655 18.23 -13.06 -3.94
N GLY A 656 18.48 -12.70 -2.68
CA GLY A 656 19.79 -12.82 -2.03
C GLY A 656 20.75 -11.64 -2.27
N ASN A 657 20.40 -10.62 -3.05
CA ASN A 657 21.25 -9.43 -3.21
C ASN A 657 21.21 -8.51 -1.97
N LEU A 658 22.27 -7.74 -1.76
CA LEU A 658 22.33 -6.71 -0.71
C LEU A 658 21.70 -5.38 -1.15
N VAL A 659 21.07 -4.70 -0.20
CA VAL A 659 20.63 -3.32 -0.30
C VAL A 659 21.42 -2.47 0.70
N VAL A 660 21.98 -1.36 0.23
CA VAL A 660 22.47 -0.29 1.10
C VAL A 660 21.32 0.67 1.40
N SER A 661 21.06 0.92 2.68
CA SER A 661 20.12 1.94 3.14
C SER A 661 20.93 3.07 3.76
N TYR A 662 20.72 4.32 3.37
CA TYR A 662 21.60 5.44 3.73
C TYR A 662 20.88 6.79 3.83
N VAL A 663 21.46 7.71 4.59
CA VAL A 663 21.02 9.12 4.63
C VAL A 663 21.71 9.90 3.51
N GLY A 664 20.92 10.45 2.58
CA GLY A 664 21.41 11.27 1.47
C GLY A 664 21.78 12.69 1.90
N ASN A 665 22.44 13.42 0.99
CA ASN A 665 22.76 14.85 1.18
C ASN A 665 21.51 15.75 1.23
N ASP A 666 20.35 15.22 0.81
CA ASP A 666 19.03 15.83 0.94
C ASP A 666 18.36 15.56 2.31
N TYR A 667 19.08 14.93 3.25
CA TYR A 667 18.59 14.47 4.55
C TYR A 667 17.38 13.51 4.45
N LYS A 668 17.27 12.77 3.34
CA LYS A 668 16.26 11.71 3.17
C LYS A 668 16.90 10.32 3.22
N LEU A 669 16.08 9.32 3.49
CA LEU A 669 16.50 7.92 3.44
C LEU A 669 16.37 7.35 2.04
N HIS A 670 17.47 6.80 1.54
CA HIS A 670 17.58 6.16 0.24
C HIS A 670 17.89 4.67 0.41
N HIS A 671 17.37 3.84 -0.51
CA HIS A 671 17.63 2.40 -0.52
C HIS A 671 18.08 1.98 -1.92
N ARG A 672 19.34 1.57 -2.05
CA ARG A 672 19.97 1.24 -3.32
C ARG A 672 20.38 -0.22 -3.35
N LEU A 673 19.91 -0.97 -4.34
CA LEU A 673 20.33 -2.35 -4.57
C LEU A 673 21.78 -2.36 -5.08
N LEU A 674 22.63 -3.20 -4.51
CA LEU A 674 24.03 -3.30 -4.92
C LEU A 674 24.19 -4.21 -6.15
N SER A 675 24.63 -3.65 -7.27
CA SER A 675 24.87 -4.38 -8.53
C SER A 675 26.25 -5.04 -8.53
N MET A 676 26.35 -6.25 -7.99
CA MET A 676 27.63 -6.94 -7.79
C MET A 676 28.16 -7.70 -9.01
N HIS A 677 27.34 -7.87 -10.05
CA HIS A 677 27.66 -8.71 -11.22
C HIS A 677 28.74 -8.13 -12.15
N HIS A 678 28.87 -6.80 -12.25
CA HIS A 678 29.92 -6.18 -13.07
C HIS A 678 31.32 -6.23 -12.43
N VAL A 679 31.38 -6.46 -11.11
CA VAL A 679 32.62 -6.36 -10.32
C VAL A 679 33.28 -7.73 -10.10
N TYR A 680 32.46 -8.77 -9.87
CA TYR A 680 32.94 -10.13 -9.55
C TYR A 680 32.38 -11.21 -10.50
N GLY A 681 31.72 -10.83 -11.60
CA GLY A 681 31.01 -11.76 -12.49
C GLY A 681 31.75 -12.22 -13.75
N SER A 682 32.89 -11.62 -14.10
CA SER A 682 33.71 -12.08 -15.24
C SER A 682 34.79 -13.04 -14.75
N GLY A 683 34.90 -14.21 -15.39
CA GLY A 683 35.96 -15.18 -15.12
C GLY A 683 37.32 -14.83 -15.74
N ASP A 684 37.54 -13.55 -16.06
CA ASP A 684 38.82 -13.08 -16.57
C ASP A 684 39.79 -12.78 -15.41
N ASN A 685 41.06 -13.09 -15.64
CA ASN A 685 42.05 -13.22 -14.58
C ASN A 685 42.62 -11.88 -14.12
N ARG A 686 42.81 -11.74 -12.80
CA ARG A 686 43.77 -10.80 -12.17
C ARG A 686 43.51 -9.30 -12.42
N VAL A 687 42.36 -8.81 -11.96
CA VAL A 687 42.32 -7.46 -11.37
C VAL A 687 42.38 -7.64 -9.85
N ASP A 688 43.15 -6.81 -9.14
CA ASP A 688 43.03 -6.69 -7.68
C ASP A 688 41.66 -6.08 -7.37
N VAL A 689 40.64 -6.93 -7.28
CA VAL A 689 39.29 -6.48 -6.99
C VAL A 689 39.27 -6.06 -5.52
N LYS A 690 39.15 -4.74 -5.30
CA LYS A 690 39.10 -4.17 -3.97
C LYS A 690 38.03 -4.86 -3.11
N PRO A 691 38.27 -5.03 -1.80
CA PRO A 691 37.21 -5.45 -0.87
C PRO A 691 35.96 -4.60 -1.04
N LEU A 692 34.77 -5.20 -0.92
CA LEU A 692 33.50 -4.45 -1.05
C LEU A 692 33.40 -3.34 0.01
N GLN A 693 34.05 -3.48 1.17
CA GLN A 693 34.23 -2.41 2.16
C GLN A 693 34.82 -1.13 1.55
N ASP A 694 35.94 -1.26 0.83
CA ASP A 694 36.67 -0.15 0.21
C ASP A 694 35.89 0.45 -0.96
N MET A 695 35.10 -0.37 -1.65
CA MET A 695 34.23 0.09 -2.73
C MET A 695 33.03 0.90 -2.19
N LEU A 696 32.42 0.47 -1.08
CA LEU A 696 31.34 1.20 -0.44
C LEU A 696 31.83 2.55 0.10
N LEU A 697 32.97 2.57 0.80
CA LEU A 697 33.54 3.81 1.35
C LEU A 697 34.16 4.76 0.29
N ALA A 698 34.30 4.30 -0.96
CA ALA A 698 34.70 5.15 -2.08
C ALA A 698 33.52 5.89 -2.74
N GLU A 699 32.27 5.49 -2.45
CA GLU A 699 31.08 6.16 -2.96
C GLU A 699 30.85 7.47 -2.19
N PRO A 700 30.68 8.62 -2.87
CA PRO A 700 30.56 9.93 -2.21
C PRO A 700 29.30 10.07 -1.34
N GLU A 701 28.31 9.19 -1.53
CA GLU A 701 27.07 9.13 -0.75
C GLU A 701 27.15 8.17 0.46
N LEU A 702 28.28 7.48 0.68
CA LEU A 702 28.45 6.44 1.70
C LEU A 702 29.73 6.67 2.52
N SER A 703 29.69 7.65 3.43
CA SER A 703 30.86 8.12 4.19
C SER A 703 31.17 7.32 5.45
N ARG A 704 30.15 6.74 6.12
CA ARG A 704 30.33 6.00 7.39
C ARG A 704 29.30 4.88 7.55
N LEU A 705 29.70 3.80 8.22
CA LEU A 705 28.76 2.78 8.66
C LEU A 705 27.88 3.31 9.81
N GLY A 706 26.59 3.00 9.78
CA GLY A 706 25.61 3.38 10.79
C GLY A 706 25.59 2.40 11.96
N ARG A 707 26.25 2.80 13.06
CA ARG A 707 26.53 2.04 14.30
C ARG A 707 27.55 0.90 14.17
#